data_AF-A0A3R7B1S4-F1
#
_entry.id   AF-A0A3R7B1S4-F1
#
_cell.length_a   1.000
_cell.length_b   1.000
_cell.length_c   1.000
_cell.angle_alpha   90.00
_cell.angle_beta   90.00
_cell.angle_gamma   90.00
#
_symmetry.space_group_name_H-M   'P 1'
#
loop_
_entity.id
_entity.type
_entity.pdbx_description
1 polymer ?
#
loop_
_entity_poly.entity_id
_entity_poly.type
_entity_poly.pdbx_seq_one_letter_code
_entity_poly.pdbx_strand_id
1 'polypeptide(L)'
;MSQIRAVSGCAQQHTSVFWRVSSLKLPQDGRLHAFLKEQRAFDPENGRSWMDSSTTSHCKALEAALGGSQHVADITGSRAYERFTGVQLMALWGQVPSRVSLASSLLTSLFLGQLSSVEHSDASGMNVMDVRSRKWSAPIMDAMEAIGGVPLGTVRRVLGDEPIPSTESGGTNVRDRRAGGTWQEFSRLMELSPPGNHGYLGFFYMQPEITPVVPTESDSPSLSGVHGFNGHDEPQDALTWPAEVEVRAIVEWQCLAMYRYIQKLYKGPIRRIVVGGGASVNASILEVLSNVMQAPVYVEANGHHTAALGGALRAQHGFHCNEVKSAVPFCPAVDWELKATPNRRVHEVYKAMLQRFERLEGIAIASQRARYYQPLQRKVVPLLQKKQDASAEKKDDRLSLVENEKRYYDCLKSVHEARAQLLTAQTQYDKIAMELQSRLDEKESKANEIQESFMEFKREVARSAENTRTGKPIPKRVIAQFEVAEMKKDQEVEKVRLKNINLRTHLRKLEQQLHAKEQLAEGLHLIDFEQLKIENQTLNEKIEERNEELHKLRKKTTTTVQVLTHIKEKLQFVLVENQNLKKDLAELDEDLTKNRDTLTKKKKERDGIRASQQKMKHQQGFGNSQLLMQDYEKRKIDIEDYQGRLAQLKQRLAYLTKKTPTQSGEGTSN
;
A
#
# COMPACT_ATOMS: atom_id res chain seq x y z
N MET A 1 -36.89 -32.52 -4.82
CA MET A 1 -37.28 -31.12 -5.01
C MET A 1 -38.71 -30.82 -4.54
N SER A 2 -39.70 -31.71 -4.71
CA SER A 2 -41.12 -31.43 -4.37
C SER A 2 -41.42 -31.09 -2.90
N GLN A 3 -40.50 -31.36 -1.96
CA GLN A 3 -40.64 -31.01 -0.54
C GLN A 3 -39.97 -29.67 -0.15
N ILE A 4 -39.20 -29.05 -1.06
CA ILE A 4 -38.47 -27.80 -0.76
C ILE A 4 -39.41 -26.61 -1.02
N ARG A 5 -39.76 -25.88 0.05
CA ARG A 5 -40.70 -24.74 -0.01
C ARG A 5 -40.02 -23.41 -0.34
N ALA A 6 -38.76 -23.26 0.07
CA ALA A 6 -37.92 -22.10 -0.21
C ALA A 6 -36.43 -22.47 -0.10
N VAL A 7 -35.57 -21.70 -0.78
CA VAL A 7 -34.11 -21.84 -0.75
C VAL A 7 -33.49 -20.46 -0.58
N SER A 8 -32.40 -20.39 0.18
CA SER A 8 -31.52 -19.22 0.28
C SER A 8 -30.11 -19.74 0.61
N GLY A 9 -29.11 -18.88 0.60
CA GLY A 9 -27.72 -19.29 0.75
C GLY A 9 -26.83 -18.17 1.28
N CYS A 10 -25.60 -18.55 1.61
CA CYS A 10 -24.52 -17.67 2.01
C CYS A 10 -23.39 -17.79 0.98
N ALA A 11 -22.63 -16.72 0.76
CA ALA A 11 -21.47 -16.72 -0.11
C ALA A 11 -20.33 -15.93 0.52
N GLN A 12 -19.11 -16.17 0.05
CA GLN A 12 -17.95 -15.34 0.37
C GLN A 12 -18.22 -13.89 -0.04
N GLN A 13 -17.96 -12.95 0.87
CA GLN A 13 -18.13 -11.51 0.61
C GLN A 13 -17.11 -11.00 -0.39
N HIS A 14 -17.37 -9.84 -0.99
CA HIS A 14 -16.49 -9.11 -1.93
C HIS A 14 -16.21 -9.81 -3.27
N THR A 15 -16.26 -11.15 -3.32
CA THR A 15 -16.10 -11.89 -4.57
C THR A 15 -17.16 -11.46 -5.55
N SER A 16 -16.73 -10.97 -6.72
CA SER A 16 -17.60 -10.36 -7.71
C SER A 16 -17.40 -10.94 -9.09
N VAL A 17 -18.49 -11.09 -9.82
CA VAL A 17 -18.50 -11.44 -11.25
C VAL A 17 -19.09 -10.30 -12.06
N PHE A 18 -18.63 -10.16 -13.29
CA PHE A 18 -19.00 -9.08 -14.18
C PHE A 18 -19.71 -9.67 -15.39
N TRP A 19 -21.00 -9.38 -15.51
CA TRP A 19 -21.82 -9.91 -16.59
C TRP A 19 -21.60 -9.11 -17.86
N ARG A 20 -21.39 -9.82 -18.96
CA ARG A 20 -21.47 -9.28 -20.32
C ARG A 20 -22.92 -9.03 -20.72
N VAL A 21 -23.83 -9.88 -20.25
CA VAL A 21 -25.26 -9.83 -20.58
C VAL A 21 -26.02 -8.93 -19.61
N SER A 22 -27.07 -8.26 -20.09
CA SER A 22 -27.98 -7.45 -19.28
C SER A 22 -29.19 -8.23 -18.75
N SER A 23 -29.37 -9.48 -19.19
CA SER A 23 -30.44 -10.37 -18.78
C SER A 23 -29.98 -11.82 -18.81
N LEU A 24 -30.48 -12.63 -17.87
CA LEU A 24 -30.18 -14.06 -17.78
C LEU A 24 -31.38 -14.87 -18.28
N LYS A 25 -31.15 -15.93 -19.06
CA LYS A 25 -32.14 -16.94 -19.43
C LYS A 25 -31.49 -18.31 -19.29
N LEU A 26 -31.96 -19.12 -18.36
CA LEU A 26 -31.29 -20.39 -18.03
C LEU A 26 -31.74 -21.54 -18.94
N PRO A 27 -30.86 -22.52 -19.20
CA PRO A 27 -31.20 -23.68 -20.00
C PRO A 27 -32.10 -24.63 -19.19
N GLN A 28 -33.08 -25.26 -19.86
CA GLN A 28 -33.99 -26.22 -19.21
C GLN A 28 -33.40 -27.64 -19.08
N ASP A 29 -32.28 -27.90 -19.73
CA ASP A 29 -31.65 -29.22 -19.83
C ASP A 29 -30.58 -29.48 -18.74
N GLY A 30 -30.42 -28.53 -17.80
CA GLY A 30 -29.49 -28.65 -16.67
C GLY A 30 -28.02 -28.37 -17.01
N ARG A 31 -27.68 -28.02 -18.26
CA ARG A 31 -26.28 -27.77 -18.68
C ARG A 31 -25.83 -26.33 -18.39
N LEU A 32 -25.97 -25.89 -17.13
CA LEU A 32 -25.74 -24.50 -16.73
C LEU A 32 -24.33 -23.97 -17.09
N HIS A 33 -23.27 -24.73 -16.75
CA HIS A 33 -21.90 -24.29 -16.98
C HIS A 33 -21.57 -24.15 -18.47
N ALA A 34 -21.93 -25.16 -19.27
CA ALA A 34 -21.73 -25.12 -20.72
C ALA A 34 -22.48 -23.96 -21.35
N PHE A 35 -23.74 -23.76 -20.95
CA PHE A 35 -24.57 -22.66 -21.44
C PHE A 35 -23.96 -21.28 -21.12
N LEU A 36 -23.54 -21.02 -19.87
CA LEU A 36 -22.93 -19.74 -19.51
C LEU A 36 -21.63 -19.47 -20.28
N LYS A 37 -20.85 -20.53 -20.56
CA LYS A 37 -19.62 -20.46 -21.35
C LYS A 37 -19.90 -20.16 -22.83
N GLU A 38 -20.87 -20.87 -23.43
CA GLU A 38 -21.31 -20.66 -24.81
C GLU A 38 -21.85 -19.23 -25.01
N GLN A 39 -22.60 -18.71 -24.04
CA GLN A 39 -23.13 -17.34 -24.07
C GLN A 39 -22.06 -16.27 -23.79
N ARG A 40 -20.84 -16.66 -23.40
CA ARG A 40 -19.80 -15.74 -22.89
C ARG A 40 -20.41 -14.77 -21.87
N ALA A 41 -21.11 -15.34 -20.89
CA ALA A 41 -21.96 -14.57 -19.98
C ALA A 41 -21.17 -13.58 -19.10
N PHE A 42 -19.86 -13.77 -18.94
CA PHE A 42 -18.98 -12.96 -18.10
C PHE A 42 -17.88 -12.27 -18.91
N ASP A 43 -17.54 -11.04 -18.52
CA ASP A 43 -16.47 -10.24 -19.08
C ASP A 43 -15.91 -9.28 -17.99
N PRO A 44 -14.69 -9.49 -17.46
CA PRO A 44 -13.75 -10.57 -17.80
C PRO A 44 -14.24 -11.98 -17.42
N GLU A 45 -13.68 -13.01 -18.05
CA GLU A 45 -14.04 -14.43 -17.81
C GLU A 45 -13.86 -14.85 -16.34
N ASN A 46 -12.82 -14.32 -15.69
CA ASN A 46 -12.55 -14.53 -14.27
C ASN A 46 -13.11 -13.37 -13.44
N GLY A 47 -13.90 -13.71 -12.42
CA GLY A 47 -14.31 -12.76 -11.39
C GLY A 47 -13.16 -12.31 -10.50
N ARG A 48 -13.44 -11.38 -9.59
CA ARG A 48 -12.49 -10.91 -8.56
C ARG A 48 -12.78 -11.62 -7.25
N SER A 49 -11.72 -12.02 -6.55
CA SER A 49 -11.81 -12.68 -5.24
C SER A 49 -11.69 -11.66 -4.11
N TRP A 50 -12.22 -11.98 -2.93
CA TRP A 50 -11.99 -11.22 -1.70
C TRP A 50 -10.51 -11.13 -1.30
N MET A 51 -9.65 -12.00 -1.85
CA MET A 51 -8.21 -12.00 -1.65
C MET A 51 -7.45 -11.06 -2.62
N ASP A 52 -8.13 -10.44 -3.59
CA ASP A 52 -7.49 -9.53 -4.56
C ASP A 52 -7.04 -8.22 -3.89
N SER A 53 -5.74 -7.92 -4.01
CA SER A 53 -5.08 -6.73 -3.46
C SER A 53 -4.50 -5.80 -4.54
N SER A 54 -4.90 -5.96 -5.80
CA SER A 54 -4.27 -5.28 -6.95
C SER A 54 -4.67 -3.80 -7.13
N THR A 55 -5.65 -3.31 -6.38
CA THR A 55 -6.33 -2.02 -6.63
C THR A 55 -5.94 -0.89 -5.67
N THR A 56 -4.75 -0.95 -5.05
CA THR A 56 -4.28 0.07 -4.09
C THR A 56 -4.27 1.49 -4.68
N SER A 57 -3.91 1.66 -5.96
CA SER A 57 -3.94 2.97 -6.64
C SER A 57 -5.36 3.53 -6.73
N HIS A 58 -6.35 2.70 -7.06
CA HIS A 58 -7.76 3.06 -7.14
C HIS A 58 -8.33 3.40 -5.77
N CYS A 59 -7.94 2.67 -4.72
CA CYS A 59 -8.32 3.00 -3.34
C CYS A 59 -7.87 4.41 -2.97
N LYS A 60 -6.59 4.73 -3.21
CA LYS A 60 -6.04 6.07 -2.94
C LYS A 60 -6.71 7.16 -3.78
N ALA A 61 -7.00 6.88 -5.05
CA ALA A 61 -7.68 7.84 -5.93
C ALA A 61 -9.11 8.14 -5.43
N LEU A 62 -9.86 7.11 -5.04
CA LEU A 62 -11.19 7.26 -4.49
C LEU A 62 -11.18 8.05 -3.17
N GLU A 63 -10.29 7.70 -2.24
CA GLU A 63 -10.12 8.44 -0.98
C GLU A 63 -9.75 9.91 -1.23
N ALA A 64 -8.83 10.18 -2.17
CA ALA A 64 -8.42 11.55 -2.50
C ALA A 64 -9.56 12.38 -3.10
N ALA A 65 -10.35 11.79 -4.01
CA ALA A 65 -11.47 12.48 -4.67
C ALA A 65 -12.59 12.87 -3.68
N LEU A 66 -12.74 12.12 -2.58
CA LEU A 66 -13.80 12.30 -1.58
C LEU A 66 -13.33 13.05 -0.32
N GLY A 67 -12.12 13.61 -0.33
CA GLY A 67 -11.59 14.40 0.79
C GLY A 67 -10.99 13.57 1.93
N GLY A 68 -10.69 12.28 1.69
CA GLY A 68 -9.92 11.42 2.58
C GLY A 68 -10.63 10.12 2.98
N SER A 69 -9.85 9.19 3.54
CA SER A 69 -10.32 7.86 3.95
C SER A 69 -11.46 7.89 4.98
N GLN A 70 -11.47 8.87 5.88
CA GLN A 70 -12.53 9.02 6.88
C GLN A 70 -13.88 9.37 6.25
N HIS A 71 -13.90 10.27 5.25
CA HIS A 71 -15.15 10.64 4.57
C HIS A 71 -15.76 9.43 3.84
N VAL A 72 -14.93 8.63 3.17
CA VAL A 72 -15.39 7.37 2.55
C VAL A 72 -15.99 6.42 3.58
N ALA A 73 -15.37 6.32 4.77
CA ALA A 73 -15.89 5.50 5.87
C ALA A 73 -17.19 6.03 6.47
N ASP A 74 -17.35 7.36 6.58
CA ASP A 74 -18.56 7.98 7.14
C ASP A 74 -19.81 7.74 6.27
N ILE A 75 -19.60 7.57 4.95
CA ILE A 75 -20.62 7.24 3.95
C ILE A 75 -20.82 5.73 3.87
N THR A 76 -19.75 4.96 3.64
CA THR A 76 -19.85 3.54 3.23
C THR A 76 -19.63 2.54 4.37
N GLY A 77 -19.36 3.02 5.58
CA GLY A 77 -19.05 2.18 6.74
C GLY A 77 -17.62 1.63 6.74
N SER A 78 -16.82 1.88 5.71
CA SER A 78 -15.42 1.48 5.62
C SER A 78 -14.62 2.45 4.76
N ARG A 79 -13.33 2.62 5.05
CA ARG A 79 -12.40 3.26 4.10
C ARG A 79 -12.27 2.41 2.82
N ALA A 80 -11.56 2.91 1.82
CA ALA A 80 -11.29 2.12 0.62
C ALA A 80 -10.34 0.95 0.93
N TYR A 81 -10.73 -0.27 0.56
CA TYR A 81 -9.89 -1.46 0.63
C TYR A 81 -9.87 -2.18 -0.71
N GLU A 82 -8.74 -2.76 -1.07
CA GLU A 82 -8.49 -3.29 -2.41
C GLU A 82 -9.49 -4.38 -2.81
N ARG A 83 -9.90 -5.22 -1.87
CA ARG A 83 -10.88 -6.28 -2.13
C ARG A 83 -12.29 -5.79 -2.43
N PHE A 84 -12.63 -4.54 -2.11
CA PHE A 84 -14.00 -4.06 -2.19
C PHE A 84 -14.44 -3.90 -3.65
N THR A 85 -15.68 -4.31 -3.93
CA THR A 85 -16.15 -4.48 -5.31
C THR A 85 -16.18 -3.18 -6.11
N GLY A 86 -16.41 -2.02 -5.47
CA GLY A 86 -16.38 -0.72 -6.13
C GLY A 86 -15.00 -0.37 -6.68
N VAL A 87 -13.93 -0.59 -5.90
CA VAL A 87 -12.55 -0.34 -6.37
C VAL A 87 -12.06 -1.41 -7.36
N GLN A 88 -12.53 -2.64 -7.23
CA GLN A 88 -12.31 -3.71 -8.21
C GLN A 88 -13.01 -3.44 -9.53
N LEU A 89 -14.21 -2.88 -9.47
CA LEU A 89 -14.88 -2.32 -10.62
C LEU A 89 -13.87 -1.32 -11.22
N MET A 90 -13.37 -0.30 -10.48
CA MET A 90 -12.54 0.80 -11.03
C MET A 90 -11.38 0.38 -11.94
N ALA A 91 -10.77 -0.77 -11.66
CA ALA A 91 -9.70 -1.32 -12.49
C ALA A 91 -10.17 -1.81 -13.88
N LEU A 92 -11.47 -1.94 -14.12
CA LEU A 92 -12.09 -2.49 -15.33
C LEU A 92 -12.64 -1.41 -16.28
N TRP A 93 -12.34 -0.12 -16.12
CA TRP A 93 -13.01 0.94 -16.92
C TRP A 93 -12.69 0.82 -18.42
N GLY A 94 -11.62 0.12 -18.79
CA GLY A 94 -11.33 -0.25 -20.17
C GLY A 94 -12.30 -1.25 -20.79
N GLN A 95 -13.07 -2.00 -19.97
CA GLN A 95 -14.05 -3.01 -20.36
C GLN A 95 -15.27 -2.92 -19.43
N VAL A 96 -16.08 -1.87 -19.60
CA VAL A 96 -17.24 -1.62 -18.74
C VAL A 96 -18.26 -2.76 -18.87
N PRO A 97 -18.55 -3.52 -17.81
CA PRO A 97 -19.48 -4.64 -17.87
C PRO A 97 -20.93 -4.14 -17.94
N SER A 98 -21.86 -5.06 -18.24
CA SER A 98 -23.30 -4.76 -18.23
C SER A 98 -23.88 -4.73 -16.82
N ARG A 99 -23.44 -5.65 -15.96
CA ARG A 99 -23.89 -5.77 -14.57
C ARG A 99 -22.77 -6.34 -13.70
N VAL A 100 -22.73 -5.97 -12.42
CA VAL A 100 -21.92 -6.66 -11.40
C VAL A 100 -22.82 -7.45 -10.44
N SER A 101 -22.38 -8.65 -10.08
CA SER A 101 -22.98 -9.43 -8.99
C SER A 101 -21.90 -9.84 -8.00
N LEU A 102 -22.24 -9.87 -6.73
CA LEU A 102 -21.43 -10.55 -5.71
C LEU A 102 -21.71 -12.04 -5.78
N ALA A 103 -20.87 -12.87 -5.17
CA ALA A 103 -21.09 -14.31 -5.14
C ALA A 103 -22.48 -14.69 -4.58
N SER A 104 -23.00 -13.90 -3.64
CA SER A 104 -24.36 -14.05 -3.08
C SER A 104 -25.44 -13.76 -4.12
N SER A 105 -25.40 -12.61 -4.80
CA SER A 105 -26.40 -12.22 -5.79
C SER A 105 -26.25 -12.97 -7.10
N LEU A 106 -25.05 -13.47 -7.44
CA LEU A 106 -24.86 -14.43 -8.53
C LEU A 106 -25.64 -15.72 -8.24
N LEU A 107 -25.47 -16.31 -7.07
CA LEU A 107 -26.16 -17.53 -6.69
C LEU A 107 -27.69 -17.34 -6.74
N THR A 108 -28.19 -16.24 -6.17
CA THR A 108 -29.62 -15.88 -6.25
C THR A 108 -30.09 -15.72 -7.70
N SER A 109 -29.27 -15.12 -8.56
CA SER A 109 -29.61 -14.93 -9.98
C SER A 109 -29.72 -16.26 -10.74
N LEU A 110 -28.83 -17.21 -10.44
CA LEU A 110 -28.86 -18.56 -11.02
C LEU A 110 -30.06 -19.39 -10.53
N PHE A 111 -30.55 -19.17 -9.31
CA PHE A 111 -31.79 -19.82 -8.85
C PHE A 111 -33.05 -19.18 -9.44
N LEU A 112 -33.07 -17.85 -9.63
CA LEU A 112 -34.22 -17.14 -10.19
C LEU A 112 -34.29 -17.22 -11.72
N GLY A 113 -33.17 -17.50 -12.38
CA GLY A 113 -33.04 -17.39 -13.83
C GLY A 113 -33.14 -15.97 -14.37
N GLN A 114 -32.88 -14.97 -13.52
CA GLN A 114 -32.83 -13.54 -13.84
C GLN A 114 -31.79 -12.86 -12.95
N LEU A 115 -31.24 -11.71 -13.37
CA LEU A 115 -30.26 -10.99 -12.57
C LEU A 115 -30.92 -10.38 -11.33
N SER A 116 -30.34 -10.62 -10.15
CA SER A 116 -30.89 -10.22 -8.85
C SER A 116 -30.10 -9.07 -8.20
N SER A 117 -30.78 -8.26 -7.40
CA SER A 117 -30.18 -7.15 -6.66
C SER A 117 -29.19 -7.63 -5.60
N VAL A 118 -28.21 -6.79 -5.26
CA VAL A 118 -27.26 -7.07 -4.18
C VAL A 118 -27.93 -6.84 -2.83
N GLU A 119 -27.59 -7.64 -1.82
CA GLU A 119 -28.17 -7.47 -0.50
C GLU A 119 -27.43 -6.39 0.35
N HIS A 120 -28.08 -5.69 1.30
CA HIS A 120 -27.53 -4.59 2.12
C HIS A 120 -26.23 -5.00 2.81
N SER A 121 -26.18 -6.22 3.37
CA SER A 121 -24.98 -6.72 4.05
C SER A 121 -23.80 -6.73 3.10
N ASP A 122 -23.97 -7.43 1.98
CA ASP A 122 -22.91 -7.65 1.01
C ASP A 122 -22.58 -6.35 0.24
N ALA A 123 -23.59 -5.49 0.03
CA ALA A 123 -23.44 -4.15 -0.53
C ALA A 123 -22.62 -3.21 0.36
N SER A 124 -22.63 -3.39 1.68
CA SER A 124 -21.77 -2.63 2.60
C SER A 124 -20.28 -2.94 2.39
N GLY A 125 -19.97 -4.14 1.91
CA GLY A 125 -18.63 -4.58 1.52
C GLY A 125 -18.16 -4.10 0.13
N MET A 126 -18.87 -3.16 -0.50
CA MET A 126 -18.54 -2.72 -1.87
C MET A 126 -17.85 -1.35 -1.95
N ASN A 127 -17.82 -0.55 -0.88
CA ASN A 127 -17.38 0.87 -0.90
C ASN A 127 -18.23 1.70 -1.88
N VAL A 128 -19.52 1.40 -2.05
CA VAL A 128 -20.43 2.18 -2.91
C VAL A 128 -21.79 2.48 -2.26
N MET A 129 -22.31 1.59 -1.41
CA MET A 129 -23.56 1.84 -0.69
C MET A 129 -23.35 2.83 0.47
N ASP A 130 -24.23 3.82 0.60
CA ASP A 130 -24.34 4.61 1.82
C ASP A 130 -25.03 3.77 2.91
N VAL A 131 -24.33 3.49 4.00
CA VAL A 131 -24.81 2.56 5.04
C VAL A 131 -25.98 3.10 5.86
N ARG A 132 -26.20 4.43 5.88
CA ARG A 132 -27.30 5.07 6.61
C ARG A 132 -28.58 5.01 5.81
N SER A 133 -28.51 5.42 4.54
CA SER A 133 -29.66 5.45 3.64
C SER A 133 -29.96 4.09 2.99
N ARG A 134 -28.97 3.18 2.99
CA ARG A 134 -29.03 1.85 2.37
C ARG A 134 -29.27 1.90 0.85
N LYS A 135 -28.77 2.96 0.22
CA LYS A 135 -28.84 3.20 -1.22
C LYS A 135 -27.44 3.36 -1.79
N TRP A 136 -27.30 3.19 -3.11
CA TRP A 136 -26.06 3.53 -3.81
C TRP A 136 -25.74 5.01 -3.63
N SER A 137 -24.54 5.31 -3.14
CA SER A 137 -24.11 6.67 -2.81
C SER A 137 -23.74 7.43 -4.09
N ALA A 138 -24.53 8.45 -4.44
CA ALA A 138 -24.25 9.30 -5.60
C ALA A 138 -22.85 9.96 -5.53
N PRO A 139 -22.42 10.57 -4.41
CA PRO A 139 -21.07 11.12 -4.30
C PRO A 139 -19.95 10.10 -4.60
N ILE A 140 -20.12 8.87 -4.15
CA ILE A 140 -19.14 7.80 -4.41
C ILE A 140 -19.13 7.42 -5.90
N MET A 141 -20.30 7.19 -6.49
CA MET A 141 -20.41 6.80 -7.89
C MET A 141 -19.90 7.89 -8.82
N ASP A 142 -20.24 9.15 -8.57
CA ASP A 142 -19.78 10.28 -9.37
C ASP A 142 -18.25 10.41 -9.31
N ALA A 143 -17.65 10.19 -8.13
CA ALA A 143 -16.19 10.17 -7.97
C ALA A 143 -15.54 9.01 -8.75
N MET A 144 -16.13 7.81 -8.69
CA MET A 144 -15.67 6.64 -9.46
C MET A 144 -15.72 6.89 -10.98
N GLU A 145 -16.80 7.52 -11.46
CA GLU A 145 -17.00 7.86 -12.87
C GLU A 145 -15.99 8.91 -13.34
N ALA A 146 -15.77 9.94 -12.52
CA ALA A 146 -14.77 10.98 -12.79
C ALA A 146 -13.34 10.43 -12.84
N ILE A 147 -12.96 9.55 -11.90
CA ILE A 147 -11.60 9.00 -11.81
C ILE A 147 -11.22 8.21 -13.06
N GLY A 148 -12.12 7.36 -13.55
CA GLY A 148 -11.80 6.54 -14.73
C GLY A 148 -12.38 7.06 -16.04
N GLY A 149 -12.93 8.28 -16.05
CA GLY A 149 -13.36 8.95 -17.28
C GLY A 149 -14.52 8.29 -18.02
N VAL A 150 -15.46 7.67 -17.30
CA VAL A 150 -16.67 7.04 -17.89
C VAL A 150 -17.88 7.96 -17.79
N PRO A 151 -18.90 7.82 -18.67
CA PRO A 151 -20.09 8.67 -18.63
C PRO A 151 -20.84 8.61 -17.31
N LEU A 152 -21.44 9.74 -16.90
CA LEU A 152 -22.26 9.80 -15.69
C LEU A 152 -23.42 8.79 -15.73
N GLY A 153 -23.63 8.08 -14.63
CA GLY A 153 -24.66 7.04 -14.51
C GLY A 153 -24.24 5.65 -14.99
N THR A 154 -23.01 5.50 -15.49
CA THR A 154 -22.42 4.19 -15.86
C THR A 154 -22.34 3.26 -14.66
N VAL A 155 -21.81 3.72 -13.53
CA VAL A 155 -21.66 2.91 -12.31
C VAL A 155 -23.03 2.50 -11.77
N ARG A 156 -24.00 3.42 -11.76
CA ARG A 156 -25.39 3.11 -11.36
C ARG A 156 -26.00 2.02 -12.25
N ARG A 157 -25.79 2.08 -13.57
CA ARG A 157 -26.26 1.03 -14.49
C ARG A 157 -25.63 -0.33 -14.17
N VAL A 158 -24.32 -0.35 -13.90
CA VAL A 158 -23.58 -1.60 -13.61
C VAL A 158 -23.98 -2.22 -12.27
N LEU A 159 -24.21 -1.42 -11.24
CA LEU A 159 -24.70 -1.89 -9.93
C LEU A 159 -26.17 -2.34 -10.02
N GLY A 160 -26.95 -1.60 -10.82
CA GLY A 160 -28.38 -1.74 -11.04
C GLY A 160 -29.23 -1.36 -9.84
N ASP A 161 -30.31 -2.11 -9.60
CA ASP A 161 -31.30 -1.77 -8.56
C ASP A 161 -30.69 -1.60 -7.17
N GLU A 162 -31.39 -0.85 -6.32
CA GLU A 162 -30.94 -0.55 -4.96
C GLU A 162 -30.76 -1.82 -4.11
N PRO A 163 -29.83 -1.81 -3.15
CA PRO A 163 -29.58 -2.93 -2.27
C PRO A 163 -30.82 -3.38 -1.45
N ILE A 164 -30.86 -4.66 -1.02
CA ILE A 164 -31.99 -5.26 -0.26
C ILE A 164 -31.55 -6.04 1.00
N PRO A 165 -32.24 -6.10 2.14
CA PRO A 165 -31.66 -6.56 3.44
C PRO A 165 -31.05 -8.00 3.54
N SER A 166 -29.88 -8.18 4.21
CA SER A 166 -29.38 -9.49 4.75
C SER A 166 -28.24 -9.35 5.81
N THR A 167 -27.66 -10.46 6.36
CA THR A 167 -26.73 -10.52 7.55
C THR A 167 -25.72 -11.72 7.58
N GLU A 168 -24.54 -11.59 8.25
CA GLU A 168 -23.17 -12.18 7.99
C GLU A 168 -22.42 -13.13 9.03
N SER A 169 -21.11 -13.45 8.81
CA SER A 169 -20.24 -14.66 9.11
C SER A 169 -18.77 -14.46 9.70
N GLY A 170 -17.88 -15.51 9.88
CA GLY A 170 -16.39 -15.43 10.26
C GLY A 170 -15.51 -16.74 10.55
N GLY A 171 -14.12 -16.69 10.62
CA GLY A 171 -13.07 -17.81 10.85
C GLY A 171 -11.58 -17.43 11.33
N THR A 172 -10.56 -18.36 11.53
CA THR A 172 -9.17 -18.22 12.24
C THR A 172 -8.00 -19.27 11.94
N ASN A 173 -6.67 -19.08 12.36
CA ASN A 173 -5.60 -20.14 12.59
C ASN A 173 -4.26 -19.77 13.39
N VAL A 174 -3.94 -20.39 14.57
CA VAL A 174 -2.59 -20.46 15.25
C VAL A 174 -2.22 -21.85 15.82
N ARG A 175 -3.21 -22.74 15.81
CA ARG A 175 -3.21 -24.07 16.42
C ARG A 175 -2.11 -24.98 15.87
N ASP A 176 -1.79 -24.81 14.59
CA ASP A 176 -0.94 -25.74 13.87
C ASP A 176 0.54 -25.69 14.31
N ARG A 177 1.03 -24.51 14.75
CA ARG A 177 2.46 -24.34 15.13
C ARG A 177 2.81 -24.86 16.52
N ARG A 178 1.92 -24.71 17.52
CA ARG A 178 2.24 -24.96 18.94
C ARG A 178 1.46 -26.11 19.58
N ALA A 179 0.34 -26.53 18.99
CA ALA A 179 -0.51 -27.58 19.53
C ALA A 179 -0.57 -28.83 18.62
N GLY A 180 0.42 -29.00 17.74
CA GLY A 180 0.49 -30.12 16.79
C GLY A 180 -0.74 -30.22 15.87
N GLY A 181 -1.42 -29.10 15.61
CA GLY A 181 -2.65 -29.06 14.81
C GLY A 181 -3.91 -29.55 15.53
N THR A 182 -3.86 -29.85 16.83
CA THR A 182 -5.01 -30.39 17.57
C THR A 182 -5.61 -29.37 18.54
N TRP A 183 -6.94 -29.35 18.65
CA TRP A 183 -7.63 -28.49 19.61
C TRP A 183 -7.55 -29.01 21.05
N GLN A 184 -7.36 -30.33 21.25
CA GLN A 184 -7.18 -30.88 22.60
C GLN A 184 -5.88 -30.39 23.24
N GLU A 185 -4.77 -30.45 22.51
CA GLU A 185 -3.49 -29.95 23.02
C GLU A 185 -3.51 -28.43 23.19
N PHE A 186 -4.21 -27.71 22.32
CA PHE A 186 -4.40 -26.27 22.45
C PHE A 186 -5.13 -25.90 23.75
N SER A 187 -6.21 -26.61 24.09
CA SER A 187 -6.93 -26.42 25.36
C SER A 187 -6.05 -26.76 26.56
N ARG A 188 -5.29 -27.86 26.51
CA ARG A 188 -4.36 -28.24 27.58
C ARG A 188 -3.32 -27.14 27.84
N LEU A 189 -2.75 -26.56 26.79
CA LEU A 189 -1.79 -25.44 26.90
C LEU A 189 -2.45 -24.17 27.48
N MET A 190 -3.72 -23.90 27.15
CA MET A 190 -4.50 -22.79 27.73
C MET A 190 -4.79 -22.95 29.24
N GLU A 191 -4.88 -24.19 29.73
CA GLU A 191 -5.14 -24.52 31.13
C GLU A 191 -3.88 -24.43 32.00
N LEU A 192 -2.69 -24.61 31.42
CA LEU A 192 -1.40 -24.49 32.12
C LEU A 192 -1.05 -23.04 32.45
N SER A 193 -1.59 -22.06 31.73
CA SER A 193 -1.37 -20.63 31.96
C SER A 193 -2.60 -19.98 32.61
N PRO A 194 -2.42 -19.19 33.69
CA PRO A 194 -3.53 -18.55 34.37
C PRO A 194 -4.11 -17.38 33.55
N PRO A 195 -5.36 -16.95 33.84
CA PRO A 195 -5.90 -15.72 33.26
C PRO A 195 -4.99 -14.52 33.47
N GLY A 196 -4.79 -13.78 32.38
CA GLY A 196 -3.84 -12.69 32.29
C GLY A 196 -2.38 -13.09 32.12
N ASN A 197 -2.12 -14.39 31.93
CA ASN A 197 -0.87 -14.94 31.43
C ASN A 197 0.39 -14.46 32.16
N HIS A 198 0.34 -14.37 33.49
CA HIS A 198 1.43 -13.80 34.32
C HIS A 198 1.84 -12.36 33.93
N GLY A 199 0.97 -11.63 33.25
CA GLY A 199 1.20 -10.28 32.73
C GLY A 199 1.89 -10.22 31.37
N TYR A 200 2.16 -11.37 30.72
CA TYR A 200 2.72 -11.43 29.38
C TYR A 200 1.69 -11.02 28.33
N LEU A 201 2.10 -10.18 27.37
CA LEU A 201 1.27 -9.66 26.29
C LEU A 201 1.99 -9.82 24.96
N GLY A 202 1.38 -10.54 24.01
CA GLY A 202 1.87 -10.68 22.65
C GLY A 202 0.97 -9.94 21.66
N PHE A 203 1.56 -9.37 20.60
CA PHE A 203 0.85 -8.79 19.46
C PHE A 203 1.32 -9.52 18.20
N PHE A 204 0.41 -10.18 17.47
CA PHE A 204 0.77 -11.13 16.41
C PHE A 204 0.37 -10.62 15.01
N TYR A 205 1.04 -9.58 14.54
CA TYR A 205 0.83 -8.98 13.20
C TYR A 205 1.55 -9.76 12.10
N MET A 206 1.27 -11.06 12.00
CA MET A 206 1.91 -11.95 11.02
C MET A 206 1.43 -11.70 9.57
N GLN A 207 0.25 -11.10 9.44
CA GLN A 207 -0.36 -10.62 8.19
C GLN A 207 -0.82 -9.16 8.37
N PRO A 208 -1.03 -8.39 7.29
CA PRO A 208 -1.53 -7.02 7.41
C PRO A 208 -2.81 -7.00 8.23
N GLU A 209 -2.77 -6.32 9.37
CA GLU A 209 -3.93 -6.21 10.26
C GLU A 209 -4.82 -5.06 9.78
N ILE A 210 -6.14 -5.28 9.85
CA ILE A 210 -7.13 -4.30 9.44
C ILE A 210 -7.52 -3.44 10.65
N THR A 211 -7.70 -4.07 11.81
CA THR A 211 -8.18 -3.39 13.02
C THR A 211 -7.23 -3.66 14.19
N PRO A 212 -6.20 -2.82 14.39
CA PRO A 212 -5.90 -1.55 13.69
C PRO A 212 -5.14 -1.76 12.38
N VAL A 213 -5.05 -0.73 11.53
CA VAL A 213 -4.27 -0.82 10.28
C VAL A 213 -2.77 -0.92 10.58
N VAL A 214 -2.21 -2.12 10.41
CA VAL A 214 -0.79 -2.42 10.63
C VAL A 214 -0.22 -3.16 9.40
N PRO A 215 0.82 -2.63 8.74
CA PRO A 215 1.45 -3.30 7.61
C PRO A 215 2.34 -4.48 8.06
N THR A 216 2.59 -5.43 7.16
CA THR A 216 3.60 -6.49 7.38
C THR A 216 4.89 -6.24 6.65
N GLU A 217 5.96 -6.81 7.18
CA GLU A 217 7.32 -6.70 6.65
C GLU A 217 7.52 -7.44 5.31
N SER A 218 6.58 -8.31 4.92
CA SER A 218 6.62 -9.17 3.72
C SER A 218 5.20 -9.58 3.29
N ASP A 219 5.01 -9.86 1.99
CA ASP A 219 3.80 -10.49 1.42
C ASP A 219 3.73 -12.00 1.75
N SER A 220 4.84 -12.57 2.23
CA SER A 220 4.93 -13.97 2.70
C SER A 220 4.84 -14.03 4.24
N PRO A 221 4.11 -15.01 4.83
CA PRO A 221 3.94 -15.09 6.28
C PRO A 221 5.30 -15.31 6.96
N SER A 222 5.80 -14.27 7.61
CA SER A 222 7.03 -14.34 8.39
C SER A 222 6.69 -14.17 9.88
N LEU A 223 7.43 -14.88 10.73
CA LEU A 223 7.28 -14.79 12.19
C LEU A 223 7.77 -13.43 12.76
N SER A 224 8.22 -12.50 11.92
CA SER A 224 8.79 -11.22 12.34
C SER A 224 7.75 -10.20 12.84
N GLY A 225 6.46 -10.45 12.60
CA GLY A 225 5.34 -9.62 13.07
C GLY A 225 4.89 -9.87 14.51
N VAL A 226 5.61 -10.69 15.28
CA VAL A 226 5.27 -11.01 16.68
C VAL A 226 6.04 -10.09 17.63
N HIS A 227 5.32 -9.33 18.46
CA HIS A 227 5.88 -8.43 19.47
C HIS A 227 5.45 -8.89 20.86
N GLY A 228 6.41 -9.32 21.69
CA GLY A 228 6.14 -9.79 23.05
C GLY A 228 6.56 -8.79 24.12
N PHE A 229 5.81 -8.75 25.22
CA PHE A 229 6.13 -7.99 26.43
C PHE A 229 5.91 -8.86 27.66
N ASN A 230 6.81 -8.79 28.64
CA ASN A 230 6.68 -9.54 29.90
C ASN A 230 5.75 -8.82 30.90
N GLY A 231 5.60 -9.39 32.10
CA GLY A 231 4.79 -8.81 33.20
C GLY A 231 5.22 -7.41 33.67
N HIS A 232 6.44 -6.98 33.33
CA HIS A 232 7.01 -5.67 33.68
C HIS A 232 7.05 -4.69 32.50
N ASP A 233 6.33 -4.98 31.41
CA ASP A 233 6.31 -4.19 30.16
C ASP A 233 7.62 -4.19 29.37
N GLU A 234 8.56 -5.09 29.68
CA GLU A 234 9.82 -5.17 28.97
C GLU A 234 9.66 -5.97 27.67
N PRO A 235 10.19 -5.49 26.53
CA PRO A 235 10.13 -6.21 25.27
C PRO A 235 10.86 -7.56 25.34
N GLN A 236 10.23 -8.61 24.83
CA GLN A 236 10.81 -9.95 24.72
C GLN A 236 10.38 -10.61 23.41
N ASP A 237 11.21 -11.51 22.88
CA ASP A 237 10.80 -12.36 21.75
C ASP A 237 9.76 -13.39 22.21
N ALA A 238 8.50 -13.18 21.83
CA ALA A 238 7.41 -14.07 22.21
C ALA A 238 7.55 -15.50 21.66
N LEU A 239 8.37 -15.70 20.62
CA LEU A 239 8.64 -17.03 20.07
C LEU A 239 9.52 -17.88 20.98
N THR A 240 10.19 -17.24 21.95
CA THR A 240 11.03 -17.90 22.97
C THR A 240 10.26 -18.27 24.24
N TRP A 241 8.99 -17.86 24.35
CA TRP A 241 8.18 -18.18 25.52
C TRP A 241 7.81 -19.66 25.59
N PRO A 242 7.50 -20.17 26.80
CA PRO A 242 6.85 -21.47 26.94
C PRO A 242 5.58 -21.54 26.08
N ALA A 243 5.29 -22.72 25.54
CA ALA A 243 4.19 -22.90 24.57
C ALA A 243 2.84 -22.48 25.14
N GLU A 244 2.59 -22.75 26.42
CA GLU A 244 1.40 -22.35 27.17
C GLU A 244 1.24 -20.84 27.30
N VAL A 245 2.36 -20.11 27.42
CA VAL A 245 2.37 -18.65 27.52
C VAL A 245 2.08 -18.03 26.16
N GLU A 246 2.67 -18.55 25.08
CA GLU A 246 2.42 -18.04 23.73
C GLU A 246 0.99 -18.33 23.26
N VAL A 247 0.49 -19.55 23.50
CA VAL A 247 -0.88 -19.96 23.16
C VAL A 247 -1.92 -19.10 23.88
N ARG A 248 -1.72 -18.78 25.16
CA ARG A 248 -2.62 -17.87 25.86
C ARG A 248 -2.46 -16.42 25.40
N ALA A 249 -1.23 -15.97 25.16
CA ALA A 249 -0.97 -14.61 24.73
C ALA A 249 -1.72 -14.25 23.45
N ILE A 250 -1.80 -15.15 22.46
CA ILE A 250 -2.52 -14.87 21.22
C ILE A 250 -4.05 -14.84 21.42
N VAL A 251 -4.60 -15.75 22.22
CA VAL A 251 -6.05 -15.77 22.50
C VAL A 251 -6.46 -14.52 23.28
N GLU A 252 -5.70 -14.17 24.32
CA GLU A 252 -5.95 -12.97 25.12
C GLU A 252 -5.76 -11.70 24.29
N TRP A 253 -4.74 -11.63 23.44
CA TRP A 253 -4.55 -10.52 22.52
C TRP A 253 -5.75 -10.30 21.60
N GLN A 254 -6.23 -11.35 20.95
CA GLN A 254 -7.38 -11.27 20.05
C GLN A 254 -8.64 -10.81 20.82
N CYS A 255 -8.89 -11.37 22.00
CA CYS A 255 -10.05 -11.00 22.81
C CYS A 255 -9.97 -9.55 23.32
N LEU A 256 -8.80 -9.12 23.81
CA LEU A 256 -8.56 -7.76 24.31
C LEU A 256 -8.64 -6.73 23.19
N ALA A 257 -8.07 -7.02 22.02
CA ALA A 257 -8.18 -6.20 20.83
C ALA A 257 -9.65 -6.03 20.43
N MET A 258 -10.39 -7.14 20.25
CA MET A 258 -11.81 -7.09 19.91
C MET A 258 -12.60 -6.24 20.91
N TYR A 259 -12.42 -6.47 22.21
CA TYR A 259 -13.16 -5.74 23.23
C TYR A 259 -12.85 -4.23 23.21
N ARG A 260 -11.57 -3.85 23.10
CA ARG A 260 -11.17 -2.44 23.01
C ARG A 260 -11.75 -1.76 21.76
N TYR A 261 -11.70 -2.41 20.61
CA TYR A 261 -12.24 -1.83 19.38
C TYR A 261 -13.78 -1.75 19.38
N ILE A 262 -14.46 -2.76 19.95
CA ILE A 262 -15.90 -2.70 20.19
C ILE A 262 -16.24 -1.52 21.11
N GLN A 263 -15.48 -1.28 22.18
CA GLN A 263 -15.70 -0.13 23.07
C GLN A 263 -15.52 1.24 22.41
N LYS A 264 -14.78 1.32 21.29
CA LYS A 264 -14.70 2.54 20.47
C LYS A 264 -15.97 2.76 19.65
N LEU A 265 -16.59 1.67 19.16
CA LEU A 265 -17.77 1.70 18.30
C LEU A 265 -19.11 1.72 19.08
N TYR A 266 -19.13 1.09 20.26
CA TYR A 266 -20.33 0.85 21.05
C TYR A 266 -20.07 1.13 22.54
N LYS A 267 -20.93 1.95 23.14
CA LYS A 267 -20.81 2.37 24.56
C LYS A 267 -21.79 1.65 25.49
N GLY A 268 -22.67 0.80 24.97
CA GLY A 268 -23.67 0.07 25.75
C GLY A 268 -23.16 -1.26 26.31
N PRO A 269 -23.96 -1.96 27.14
CA PRO A 269 -23.61 -3.25 27.68
C PRO A 269 -23.72 -4.37 26.63
N ILE A 270 -22.70 -5.22 26.55
CA ILE A 270 -22.75 -6.45 25.73
C ILE A 270 -23.61 -7.48 26.48
N ARG A 271 -24.80 -7.80 25.96
CA ARG A 271 -25.73 -8.72 26.63
C ARG A 271 -25.41 -10.20 26.40
N ARG A 272 -24.90 -10.52 25.22
CA ARG A 272 -24.53 -11.89 24.82
C ARG A 272 -23.51 -11.84 23.69
N ILE A 273 -22.74 -12.90 23.57
CA ILE A 273 -21.80 -13.13 22.47
C ILE A 273 -22.21 -14.43 21.79
N VAL A 274 -22.26 -14.42 20.46
CA VAL A 274 -22.53 -15.62 19.66
C VAL A 274 -21.27 -15.92 18.85
N VAL A 275 -20.73 -17.13 18.99
CA VAL A 275 -19.50 -17.54 18.31
C VAL A 275 -19.79 -18.63 17.31
N GLY A 276 -19.40 -18.41 16.06
CA GLY A 276 -19.39 -19.42 15.00
C GLY A 276 -17.97 -19.75 14.54
N GLY A 277 -17.86 -20.62 13.53
CA GLY A 277 -16.58 -20.97 12.92
C GLY A 277 -15.74 -21.96 13.74
N GLY A 278 -14.54 -22.27 13.24
CA GLY A 278 -13.71 -23.36 13.78
C GLY A 278 -13.28 -23.19 15.24
N ALA A 279 -13.17 -21.95 15.76
CA ALA A 279 -12.82 -21.67 17.15
C ALA A 279 -13.98 -21.90 18.14
N SER A 280 -15.24 -21.94 17.65
CA SER A 280 -16.43 -22.15 18.50
C SER A 280 -16.47 -23.52 19.20
N VAL A 281 -15.65 -24.48 18.76
CA VAL A 281 -15.56 -25.80 19.38
C VAL A 281 -14.64 -25.82 20.61
N ASN A 282 -13.82 -24.78 20.81
CA ASN A 282 -12.82 -24.75 21.87
C ASN A 282 -13.34 -23.99 23.09
N ALA A 283 -13.69 -24.72 24.15
CA ALA A 283 -14.24 -24.15 25.39
C ALA A 283 -13.32 -23.11 26.04
N SER A 284 -11.99 -23.32 26.04
CA SER A 284 -11.02 -22.41 26.65
C SER A 284 -10.97 -21.05 25.94
N ILE A 285 -11.10 -21.03 24.61
CA ILE A 285 -11.20 -19.78 23.84
C ILE A 285 -12.49 -19.03 24.21
N LEU A 286 -13.62 -19.75 24.27
CA LEU A 286 -14.92 -19.15 24.62
C LEU A 286 -14.94 -18.60 26.05
N GLU A 287 -14.25 -19.25 26.98
CA GLU A 287 -14.12 -18.79 28.36
C GLU A 287 -13.33 -17.48 28.44
N VAL A 288 -12.18 -17.39 27.76
CA VAL A 288 -11.40 -16.15 27.70
C VAL A 288 -12.22 -15.02 27.09
N LEU A 289 -12.91 -15.29 25.98
CA LEU A 289 -13.78 -14.32 25.32
C LEU A 289 -14.89 -13.80 26.27
N SER A 290 -15.57 -14.73 26.95
CA SER A 290 -16.62 -14.44 27.94
C SER A 290 -16.09 -13.54 29.07
N ASN A 291 -14.94 -13.89 29.63
CA ASN A 291 -14.31 -13.18 30.74
C ASN A 291 -13.80 -11.79 30.32
N VAL A 292 -13.18 -11.66 29.16
CA VAL A 292 -12.68 -10.36 28.65
C VAL A 292 -13.85 -9.40 28.38
N MET A 293 -14.89 -9.87 27.69
CA MET A 293 -16.02 -9.04 27.27
C MET A 293 -17.11 -8.88 28.34
N GLN A 294 -17.00 -9.60 29.46
CA GLN A 294 -17.96 -9.57 30.58
C GLN A 294 -19.39 -9.97 30.15
N ALA A 295 -19.53 -10.91 29.22
CA ALA A 295 -20.83 -11.33 28.68
C ALA A 295 -20.88 -12.85 28.42
N PRO A 296 -22.05 -13.50 28.58
CA PRO A 296 -22.21 -14.92 28.30
C PRO A 296 -22.00 -15.25 26.82
N VAL A 297 -21.33 -16.37 26.55
CA VAL A 297 -20.99 -16.85 25.20
C VAL A 297 -21.87 -18.04 24.83
N TYR A 298 -22.51 -17.94 23.67
CA TYR A 298 -23.38 -18.95 23.09
C TYR A 298 -22.82 -19.47 21.77
N VAL A 299 -23.09 -20.73 21.49
CA VAL A 299 -22.85 -21.38 20.19
C VAL A 299 -24.18 -21.97 19.72
N GLU A 300 -24.37 -22.08 18.41
CA GLU A 300 -25.53 -22.77 17.85
C GLU A 300 -25.43 -24.28 18.12
N ALA A 301 -26.50 -24.88 18.65
CA ALA A 301 -26.46 -26.23 19.23
C ALA A 301 -26.18 -27.35 18.23
N ASN A 302 -26.50 -27.18 16.94
CA ASN A 302 -26.39 -28.25 15.95
C ASN A 302 -25.04 -28.33 15.24
N GLY A 303 -24.17 -27.32 15.41
CA GLY A 303 -22.74 -27.41 15.15
C GLY A 303 -22.36 -27.62 13.69
N HIS A 304 -21.62 -26.66 13.15
CA HIS A 304 -21.05 -26.62 11.80
C HIS A 304 -22.08 -26.25 10.73
N HIS A 305 -21.81 -25.18 9.96
CA HIS A 305 -22.67 -24.57 8.93
C HIS A 305 -23.67 -23.48 9.38
N THR A 306 -23.27 -22.62 10.33
CA THR A 306 -24.04 -21.42 10.73
C THR A 306 -24.50 -20.57 9.54
N ALA A 307 -23.67 -20.49 8.49
CA ALA A 307 -23.99 -19.74 7.28
C ALA A 307 -25.09 -20.44 6.43
N ALA A 308 -25.06 -21.78 6.32
CA ALA A 308 -26.09 -22.55 5.62
C ALA A 308 -27.41 -22.57 6.39
N LEU A 309 -27.34 -22.71 7.73
CA LEU A 309 -28.49 -22.58 8.62
C LEU A 309 -29.11 -21.18 8.52
N GLY A 310 -28.28 -20.14 8.50
CA GLY A 310 -28.72 -18.76 8.26
C GLY A 310 -29.46 -18.62 6.92
N GLY A 311 -28.96 -19.24 5.85
CA GLY A 311 -29.66 -19.37 4.58
C GLY A 311 -31.03 -20.03 4.73
N ALA A 312 -31.11 -21.22 5.33
CA ALA A 312 -32.37 -21.93 5.52
C ALA A 312 -33.41 -21.13 6.33
N LEU A 313 -32.99 -20.48 7.41
CA LEU A 313 -33.86 -19.64 8.26
C LEU A 313 -34.38 -18.41 7.49
N ARG A 314 -33.54 -17.79 6.65
CA ARG A 314 -33.98 -16.69 5.78
C ARG A 314 -34.96 -17.15 4.71
N ALA A 315 -34.75 -18.34 4.13
CA ALA A 315 -35.68 -18.93 3.17
C ALA A 315 -37.06 -19.16 3.81
N GLN A 316 -37.08 -19.70 5.03
CA GLN A 316 -38.29 -19.88 5.83
C GLN A 316 -38.99 -18.54 6.12
N HIS A 317 -38.24 -17.51 6.50
CA HIS A 317 -38.79 -16.17 6.76
C HIS A 317 -39.37 -15.51 5.50
N GLY A 318 -38.66 -15.60 4.37
CA GLY A 318 -39.14 -15.10 3.09
C GLY A 318 -40.41 -15.83 2.63
N PHE A 319 -40.47 -17.15 2.84
CA PHE A 319 -41.67 -17.94 2.59
C PHE A 319 -42.85 -17.46 3.45
N HIS A 320 -42.64 -17.24 4.75
CA HIS A 320 -43.68 -16.75 5.65
C HIS A 320 -44.16 -15.33 5.27
N CYS A 321 -43.24 -14.40 4.97
CA CYS A 321 -43.59 -13.06 4.48
C CYS A 321 -44.46 -13.11 3.21
N ASN A 322 -44.14 -14.03 2.30
CA ASN A 322 -44.91 -14.21 1.07
C ASN A 322 -46.30 -14.82 1.32
N GLU A 323 -46.46 -15.71 2.31
CA GLU A 323 -47.76 -16.26 2.69
C GLU A 323 -48.67 -15.19 3.30
N VAL A 324 -48.15 -14.38 4.24
CA VAL A 324 -48.92 -13.31 4.88
C VAL A 324 -48.95 -11.99 4.10
N LYS A 325 -48.31 -11.94 2.92
CA LYS A 325 -48.22 -10.76 2.04
C LYS A 325 -47.79 -9.48 2.76
N SER A 326 -46.97 -9.61 3.80
CA SER A 326 -46.48 -8.50 4.62
C SER A 326 -45.13 -8.85 5.23
N ALA A 327 -44.37 -7.83 5.63
CA ALA A 327 -43.09 -8.03 6.30
C ALA A 327 -43.33 -8.48 7.75
N VAL A 328 -42.96 -9.72 8.06
CA VAL A 328 -42.99 -10.23 9.44
C VAL A 328 -41.64 -10.00 10.13
N PRO A 329 -41.61 -9.78 11.46
CA PRO A 329 -40.36 -9.73 12.20
C PRO A 329 -39.53 -11.01 12.01
N PHE A 330 -38.23 -10.87 11.73
CA PHE A 330 -37.32 -12.01 11.64
C PHE A 330 -36.90 -12.46 13.03
N CYS A 331 -37.63 -13.43 13.59
CA CYS A 331 -37.36 -14.02 14.89
C CYS A 331 -37.16 -15.54 14.75
N PRO A 332 -36.03 -16.00 14.17
CA PRO A 332 -35.79 -17.42 13.98
C PRO A 332 -35.66 -18.12 15.34
N ALA A 333 -36.31 -19.27 15.48
CA ALA A 333 -36.06 -20.19 16.58
C ALA A 333 -34.70 -20.85 16.34
N VAL A 334 -33.68 -20.34 17.02
CA VAL A 334 -32.33 -20.92 17.01
C VAL A 334 -32.03 -21.40 18.41
N ASP A 335 -31.65 -22.66 18.51
CA ASP A 335 -31.25 -23.25 19.78
C ASP A 335 -29.83 -22.80 20.11
N TRP A 336 -29.75 -21.93 21.11
CA TRP A 336 -28.50 -21.38 21.61
C TRP A 336 -28.02 -22.19 22.80
N GLU A 337 -26.86 -22.82 22.67
CA GLU A 337 -26.20 -23.51 23.75
C GLU A 337 -25.26 -22.53 24.48
N LEU A 338 -25.46 -22.37 25.79
CA LEU A 338 -24.57 -21.56 26.62
C LEU A 338 -23.26 -22.33 26.85
N LYS A 339 -22.14 -21.79 26.35
CA LYS A 339 -20.83 -22.44 26.44
C LYS A 339 -19.91 -21.82 27.49
N ALA A 340 -20.05 -20.53 27.78
CA ALA A 340 -19.27 -19.88 28.83
C ALA A 340 -20.06 -18.75 29.51
N THR A 341 -19.81 -18.58 30.82
CA THR A 341 -20.35 -17.47 31.61
C THR A 341 -19.22 -16.61 32.15
N PRO A 342 -19.42 -15.28 32.28
CA PRO A 342 -18.33 -14.38 32.63
C PRO A 342 -18.02 -14.45 34.12
N ASN A 343 -16.74 -14.63 34.45
CA ASN A 343 -16.24 -14.55 35.81
C ASN A 343 -15.78 -13.13 36.14
N ARG A 344 -16.50 -12.44 37.02
CA ARG A 344 -16.20 -11.05 37.43
C ARG A 344 -14.80 -10.88 38.03
N ARG A 345 -14.31 -11.86 38.79
CA ARG A 345 -12.97 -11.75 39.41
C ARG A 345 -11.87 -11.82 38.35
N VAL A 346 -12.06 -12.66 37.33
CA VAL A 346 -11.14 -12.79 36.21
C VAL A 346 -11.19 -11.54 35.31
N HIS A 347 -12.37 -10.95 35.13
CA HIS A 347 -12.49 -9.71 34.36
C HIS A 347 -11.69 -8.54 34.95
N GLU A 348 -11.55 -8.44 36.28
CA GLU A 348 -10.69 -7.41 36.88
C GLU A 348 -9.21 -7.57 36.47
N VAL A 349 -8.74 -8.80 36.25
CA VAL A 349 -7.40 -9.07 35.68
C VAL A 349 -7.31 -8.50 34.26
N TYR A 350 -8.30 -8.79 33.41
CA TYR A 350 -8.33 -8.27 32.03
C TYR A 350 -8.50 -6.76 31.96
N LYS A 351 -9.22 -6.16 32.89
CA LYS A 351 -9.37 -4.71 33.01
C LYS A 351 -8.04 -4.04 33.34
N ALA A 352 -7.23 -4.63 34.23
CA ALA A 352 -5.87 -4.17 34.48
C ALA A 352 -4.98 -4.35 33.24
N MET A 353 -5.10 -5.47 32.52
CA MET A 353 -4.36 -5.68 31.27
C MET A 353 -4.73 -4.67 30.18
N LEU A 354 -6.00 -4.31 30.02
CA LEU A 354 -6.45 -3.33 29.01
C LEU A 354 -5.76 -1.97 29.16
N GLN A 355 -5.46 -1.55 30.39
CA GLN A 355 -4.73 -0.30 30.66
C GLN A 355 -3.30 -0.34 30.09
N ARG A 356 -2.61 -1.49 30.19
CA ARG A 356 -1.27 -1.69 29.60
C ARG A 356 -1.36 -1.94 28.10
N PHE A 357 -2.38 -2.67 27.65
CA PHE A 357 -2.58 -3.10 26.27
C PHE A 357 -2.53 -1.94 25.29
N GLU A 358 -3.26 -0.84 25.56
CA GLU A 358 -3.29 0.30 24.65
C GLU A 358 -1.91 0.91 24.40
N ARG A 359 -1.12 1.09 25.45
CA ARG A 359 0.23 1.65 25.35
C ARG A 359 1.17 0.70 24.61
N LEU A 360 1.16 -0.59 24.98
CA LEU A 360 2.03 -1.60 24.38
C LEU A 360 1.66 -1.88 22.92
N GLU A 361 0.38 -1.86 22.56
CA GLU A 361 -0.08 -1.98 21.17
C GLU A 361 0.47 -0.81 20.33
N GLY A 362 0.44 0.41 20.86
CA GLY A 362 1.03 1.57 20.20
C GLY A 362 2.53 1.40 19.92
N ILE A 363 3.28 0.83 20.88
CA ILE A 363 4.72 0.54 20.73
C ILE A 363 4.94 -0.56 19.68
N ALA A 364 4.18 -1.65 19.74
CA ALA A 364 4.26 -2.75 18.77
C ALA A 364 3.96 -2.27 17.34
N ILE A 365 2.91 -1.47 17.15
CA ILE A 365 2.55 -0.88 15.85
C ILE A 365 3.65 0.05 15.34
N ALA A 366 4.21 0.91 16.20
CA ALA A 366 5.28 1.82 15.82
C ALA A 366 6.54 1.05 15.40
N SER A 367 6.92 0.02 16.16
CA SER A 367 8.01 -0.90 15.84
C SER A 367 7.79 -1.59 14.49
N GLN A 368 6.60 -2.15 14.27
CA GLN A 368 6.22 -2.81 13.02
C GLN A 368 6.29 -1.87 11.81
N ARG A 369 5.77 -0.64 11.94
CA ARG A 369 5.84 0.38 10.89
C ARG A 369 7.29 0.80 10.62
N ALA A 370 8.10 0.99 11.66
CA ALA A 370 9.51 1.35 11.49
C ALA A 370 10.27 0.29 10.69
N ARG A 371 10.08 -1.00 11.01
CA ARG A 371 10.68 -2.12 10.28
C ARG A 371 10.19 -2.20 8.83
N TYR A 372 8.91 -1.94 8.58
CA TYR A 372 8.36 -1.88 7.22
C TYR A 372 8.99 -0.75 6.37
N TYR A 373 9.17 0.45 6.93
CA TYR A 373 9.69 1.59 6.18
C TYR A 373 11.23 1.63 6.08
N GLN A 374 11.96 0.93 6.94
CA GLN A 374 13.44 0.97 7.00
C GLN A 374 14.14 0.45 5.72
N PRO A 375 13.72 -0.67 5.08
CA PRO A 375 14.26 -1.10 3.80
C PRO A 375 13.93 -0.14 2.65
N LEU A 376 12.74 0.49 2.67
CA LEU A 376 12.35 1.51 1.70
C LEU A 376 13.27 2.73 1.79
N GLN A 377 13.51 3.23 3.02
CA GLN A 377 14.44 4.33 3.25
C GLN A 377 15.87 3.97 2.85
N ARG A 378 16.34 2.76 3.19
CA ARG A 378 17.67 2.26 2.77
C ARG A 378 17.82 2.03 1.26
N LYS A 379 16.74 1.85 0.51
CA LYS A 379 16.76 1.79 -0.97
C LYS A 379 16.71 3.19 -1.59
N VAL A 380 15.94 4.10 -0.99
CA VAL A 380 15.77 5.48 -1.48
C VAL A 380 17.02 6.35 -1.25
N VAL A 381 17.68 6.22 -0.10
CA VAL A 381 18.90 6.99 0.24
C VAL A 381 20.06 6.78 -0.75
N PRO A 382 20.46 5.54 -1.10
CA PRO A 382 21.49 5.30 -2.10
C PRO A 382 21.02 5.59 -3.53
N LEU A 383 19.71 5.62 -3.83
CA LEU A 383 19.22 6.09 -5.12
C LEU A 383 19.30 7.62 -5.24
N LEU A 384 19.17 8.34 -4.11
CA LEU A 384 19.42 9.77 -4.02
C LEU A 384 20.93 10.09 -4.05
N GLN A 385 21.77 9.27 -3.42
CA GLN A 385 23.23 9.39 -3.45
C GLN A 385 23.84 8.91 -4.77
N LYS A 386 23.31 7.89 -5.45
CA LYS A 386 23.73 7.50 -6.81
C LYS A 386 23.46 8.57 -7.87
N LYS A 387 22.58 9.53 -7.57
CA LYS A 387 22.40 10.74 -8.39
C LYS A 387 23.51 11.77 -8.15
N GLN A 388 24.26 11.65 -7.06
CA GLN A 388 25.43 12.47 -6.73
C GLN A 388 26.77 11.77 -7.06
N ASP A 389 26.85 10.44 -6.96
CA ASP A 389 28.12 9.70 -7.04
C ASP A 389 28.39 9.04 -8.40
N ALA A 390 27.62 9.38 -9.45
CA ALA A 390 27.88 8.93 -10.83
C ALA A 390 29.10 9.63 -11.48
N SER A 391 30.13 9.95 -10.68
CA SER A 391 31.36 10.65 -11.09
C SER A 391 32.64 10.09 -10.46
N ALA A 392 32.67 8.83 -10.01
CA ALA A 392 33.93 8.24 -9.50
C ALA A 392 34.10 6.77 -9.92
N GLU A 393 35.34 6.43 -10.26
CA GLU A 393 35.80 5.35 -11.14
C GLU A 393 36.05 3.97 -10.49
N LYS A 394 36.35 3.02 -11.40
CA LYS A 394 36.90 1.65 -11.30
C LYS A 394 38.14 1.45 -10.41
N LYS A 395 38.28 0.23 -9.84
CA LYS A 395 39.53 -0.58 -9.55
C LYS A 395 39.13 -1.82 -8.72
N ASP A 396 39.77 -3.00 -8.65
CA ASP A 396 40.98 -3.63 -9.24
C ASP A 396 40.90 -5.15 -8.90
N ASP A 397 41.44 -6.03 -9.74
CA ASP A 397 41.13 -7.48 -9.84
C ASP A 397 42.07 -8.41 -9.02
N ARG A 398 42.83 -7.88 -8.05
CA ARG A 398 43.90 -8.63 -7.35
C ARG A 398 43.52 -9.25 -5.99
N LEU A 399 42.34 -8.94 -5.44
CA LEU A 399 41.88 -9.43 -4.13
C LEU A 399 41.26 -10.85 -4.16
N SER A 400 40.92 -11.35 -5.35
CA SER A 400 40.13 -12.58 -5.57
C SER A 400 40.84 -13.89 -5.19
N LEU A 401 42.17 -13.95 -5.27
CA LEU A 401 42.90 -15.23 -5.13
C LEU A 401 43.09 -15.68 -3.67
N VAL A 402 43.36 -14.75 -2.75
CA VAL A 402 43.55 -15.06 -1.32
C VAL A 402 42.21 -15.44 -0.65
N GLU A 403 41.12 -14.83 -1.10
CA GLU A 403 39.77 -15.17 -0.61
C GLU A 403 39.34 -16.58 -1.01
N ASN A 404 39.75 -17.06 -2.20
CA ASN A 404 39.41 -18.40 -2.68
C ASN A 404 40.16 -19.51 -1.92
N GLU A 405 41.41 -19.29 -1.54
CA GLU A 405 42.18 -20.26 -0.75
C GLU A 405 41.61 -20.44 0.67
N LYS A 406 41.19 -19.33 1.29
CA LYS A 406 40.51 -19.37 2.59
C LYS A 406 39.20 -20.17 2.53
N ARG A 407 38.39 -19.97 1.48
CA ARG A 407 37.14 -20.72 1.28
C ARG A 407 37.36 -22.23 1.13
N TYR A 408 38.48 -22.64 0.52
CA TYR A 408 38.81 -24.06 0.38
C TYR A 408 39.09 -24.72 1.74
N TYR A 409 39.89 -24.07 2.60
CA TYR A 409 40.17 -24.57 3.94
C TYR A 409 38.93 -24.58 4.84
N ASP A 410 38.09 -23.54 4.75
CA ASP A 410 36.82 -23.50 5.49
C ASP A 410 35.87 -24.64 5.05
N CYS A 411 35.84 -24.97 3.76
CA CYS A 411 35.07 -26.10 3.22
C CYS A 411 35.58 -27.45 3.76
N LEU A 412 36.90 -27.68 3.76
CA LEU A 412 37.51 -28.89 4.34
C LEU A 412 37.18 -29.07 5.82
N LYS A 413 37.21 -27.98 6.59
CA LYS A 413 36.86 -27.99 8.01
C LYS A 413 35.38 -28.36 8.20
N SER A 414 34.49 -27.77 7.41
CA SER A 414 33.06 -28.08 7.42
C SER A 414 32.77 -29.56 7.12
N VAL A 415 33.49 -30.16 6.16
CA VAL A 415 33.34 -31.59 5.83
C VAL A 415 33.77 -32.48 6.99
N HIS A 416 34.86 -32.12 7.68
CA HIS A 416 35.33 -32.87 8.85
C HIS A 416 34.36 -32.77 10.02
N GLU A 417 33.82 -31.57 10.31
CA GLU A 417 32.80 -31.36 11.33
C GLU A 417 31.52 -32.14 11.03
N ALA A 418 31.07 -32.16 9.76
CA ALA A 418 29.92 -32.94 9.33
C ALA A 418 30.11 -34.46 9.53
N ARG A 419 31.31 -34.98 9.28
CA ARG A 419 31.65 -36.40 9.53
C ARG A 419 31.63 -36.74 11.02
N ALA A 420 32.16 -35.85 11.87
CA ALA A 420 32.13 -36.05 13.32
C ALA A 420 30.69 -36.03 13.87
N GLN A 421 29.86 -35.13 13.36
CA GLN A 421 28.43 -35.08 13.69
C GLN A 421 27.70 -36.35 13.25
N LEU A 422 27.99 -36.86 12.05
CA LEU A 422 27.40 -38.12 11.55
C LEU A 422 27.69 -39.29 12.49
N LEU A 423 28.94 -39.45 12.92
CA LEU A 423 29.34 -40.55 13.82
C LEU A 423 28.65 -40.44 15.19
N THR A 424 28.53 -39.21 15.70
CA THR A 424 27.84 -38.93 16.97
C THR A 424 26.34 -39.22 16.84
N ALA A 425 25.71 -38.87 15.71
CA ALA A 425 24.32 -39.18 15.45
C ALA A 425 24.09 -40.69 15.33
N GLN A 426 24.96 -41.43 14.61
CA GLN A 426 24.87 -42.88 14.50
C GLN A 426 24.88 -43.57 15.87
N THR A 427 25.84 -43.23 16.73
CA THR A 427 25.94 -43.81 18.08
C THR A 427 24.73 -43.46 18.96
N GLN A 428 24.15 -42.26 18.81
CA GLN A 428 22.91 -41.89 19.49
C GLN A 428 21.72 -42.73 19.00
N TYR A 429 21.57 -42.90 17.68
CA TYR A 429 20.48 -43.69 17.12
C TYR A 429 20.59 -45.18 17.47
N ASP A 430 21.79 -45.74 17.49
CA ASP A 430 22.01 -47.12 17.92
C ASP A 430 21.58 -47.32 19.38
N LYS A 431 21.91 -46.35 20.27
CA LYS A 431 21.47 -46.38 21.66
C LYS A 431 19.94 -46.31 21.78
N ILE A 432 19.30 -45.42 21.03
CA ILE A 432 17.83 -45.29 21.02
C ILE A 432 17.18 -46.58 20.48
N ALA A 433 17.75 -47.20 19.45
CA ALA A 433 17.25 -48.45 18.89
C ALA A 433 17.29 -49.58 19.93
N MET A 434 18.39 -49.71 20.68
CA MET A 434 18.50 -50.71 21.77
C MET A 434 17.49 -50.45 22.89
N GLU A 435 17.28 -49.19 23.29
CA GLU A 435 16.29 -48.83 24.32
C GLU A 435 14.85 -49.13 23.86
N LEU A 436 14.52 -48.83 22.61
CA LEU A 436 13.21 -49.15 22.03
C LEU A 436 12.99 -50.66 21.93
N GLN A 437 14.02 -51.43 21.59
CA GLN A 437 13.94 -52.90 21.56
C GLN A 437 13.66 -53.46 22.96
N SER A 438 14.40 -53.01 23.98
CA SER A 438 14.17 -53.45 25.36
C SER A 438 12.76 -53.10 25.84
N ARG A 439 12.24 -51.92 25.49
CA ARG A 439 10.86 -51.53 25.81
C ARG A 439 9.82 -52.38 25.06
N LEU A 440 10.11 -52.79 23.84
CA LEU A 440 9.23 -53.68 23.07
C LEU A 440 9.14 -55.05 23.76
N ASP A 441 10.28 -55.63 24.11
CA ASP A 441 10.37 -56.94 24.76
C ASP A 441 9.61 -56.94 26.11
N GLU A 442 9.76 -55.89 26.92
CA GLU A 442 9.01 -55.73 28.17
C GLU A 442 7.49 -55.66 27.95
N LYS A 443 7.05 -54.94 26.91
CA LYS A 443 5.63 -54.79 26.60
C LYS A 443 5.03 -56.07 26.04
N GLU A 444 5.78 -56.81 25.24
CA GLU A 444 5.39 -58.10 24.71
C GLU A 444 5.23 -59.14 25.83
N SER A 445 6.20 -59.20 26.75
CA SER A 445 6.13 -60.07 27.93
C SER A 445 4.88 -59.77 28.78
N LYS A 446 4.61 -58.49 29.09
CA LYS A 446 3.41 -58.10 29.85
C LYS A 446 2.11 -58.40 29.11
N ALA A 447 2.09 -58.24 27.78
CA ALA A 447 0.91 -58.55 26.98
C ALA A 447 0.59 -60.04 27.00
N ASN A 448 1.62 -60.89 26.92
CA ASN A 448 1.47 -62.34 27.02
C ASN A 448 0.96 -62.76 28.40
N GLU A 449 1.50 -62.21 29.49
CA GLU A 449 1.01 -62.48 30.85
C GLU A 449 -0.46 -62.09 31.03
N ILE A 450 -0.86 -60.91 30.54
CA ILE A 450 -2.25 -60.45 30.60
C ILE A 450 -3.14 -61.37 29.75
N GLN A 451 -2.70 -61.77 28.56
CA GLN A 451 -3.45 -62.66 27.68
C GLN A 451 -3.67 -64.04 28.32
N GLU A 452 -2.63 -64.62 28.92
CA GLU A 452 -2.73 -65.92 29.61
C GLU A 452 -3.68 -65.84 30.80
N SER A 453 -3.55 -64.82 31.66
CA SER A 453 -4.45 -64.63 32.81
C SER A 453 -5.91 -64.43 32.38
N PHE A 454 -6.15 -63.70 31.29
CA PHE A 454 -7.49 -63.49 30.77
C PHE A 454 -8.08 -64.78 30.16
N MET A 455 -7.27 -65.59 29.48
CA MET A 455 -7.71 -66.90 28.98
C MET A 455 -8.06 -67.84 30.13
N GLU A 456 -7.29 -67.84 31.21
CA GLU A 456 -7.60 -68.63 32.41
C GLU A 456 -8.90 -68.17 33.08
N PHE A 457 -9.11 -66.86 33.24
CA PHE A 457 -10.35 -66.29 33.75
C PHE A 457 -11.56 -66.68 32.89
N LYS A 458 -11.47 -66.55 31.56
CA LYS A 458 -12.55 -66.98 30.64
C LYS A 458 -12.86 -68.46 30.79
N ARG A 459 -11.84 -69.30 30.92
CA ARG A 459 -11.98 -70.75 31.12
C ARG A 459 -12.69 -71.06 32.44
N GLU A 460 -12.37 -70.33 33.51
CA GLU A 460 -13.03 -70.47 34.81
C GLU A 460 -14.52 -70.08 34.73
N VAL A 461 -14.82 -68.92 34.15
CA VAL A 461 -16.21 -68.45 33.94
C VAL A 461 -17.00 -69.45 33.09
N ALA A 462 -16.42 -69.98 32.01
CA ALA A 462 -17.06 -70.96 31.15
C ALA A 462 -17.33 -72.31 31.83
N ARG A 463 -16.50 -72.72 32.80
CA ARG A 463 -16.73 -73.93 33.61
C ARG A 463 -17.88 -73.75 34.60
N SER A 464 -18.05 -72.54 35.12
CA SER A 464 -19.13 -72.18 36.05
C SER A 464 -20.45 -71.85 35.35
N ALA A 465 -20.46 -71.76 34.02
CA ALA A 465 -21.66 -71.50 33.24
C ALA A 465 -22.53 -72.75 33.06
N GLU A 466 -23.85 -72.59 33.23
CA GLU A 466 -24.85 -73.65 33.08
C GLU A 466 -25.74 -73.42 31.87
N ASN A 467 -26.20 -74.51 31.25
CA ASN A 467 -27.12 -74.43 30.12
C ASN A 467 -28.55 -74.16 30.59
N THR A 468 -29.15 -73.06 30.13
CA THR A 468 -30.50 -72.62 30.50
C THR A 468 -31.60 -73.67 30.25
N ARG A 469 -31.43 -74.59 29.29
CA ARG A 469 -32.42 -75.65 28.99
C ARG A 469 -32.20 -76.95 29.76
N THR A 470 -30.99 -77.24 30.22
CA THR A 470 -30.67 -78.54 30.85
C THR A 470 -30.15 -78.43 32.28
N GLY A 471 -29.84 -77.22 32.77
CA GLY A 471 -29.30 -76.96 34.11
C GLY A 471 -27.94 -77.61 34.38
N LYS A 472 -27.28 -78.13 33.34
CA LYS A 472 -25.98 -78.83 33.46
C LYS A 472 -24.83 -77.89 33.07
N PRO A 473 -23.67 -78.01 33.73
CA PRO A 473 -22.48 -77.23 33.38
C PRO A 473 -21.97 -77.61 31.98
N ILE A 474 -21.33 -76.65 31.31
CA ILE A 474 -20.79 -76.86 29.95
C ILE A 474 -19.66 -77.93 29.99
N PRO A 475 -19.71 -78.98 29.14
CA PRO A 475 -18.67 -80.00 29.13
C PRO A 475 -17.28 -79.43 28.78
N LYS A 476 -16.23 -79.87 29.49
CA LYS A 476 -14.84 -79.44 29.27
C LYS A 476 -14.37 -79.56 27.81
N ARG A 477 -14.86 -80.58 27.09
CA ARG A 477 -14.56 -80.79 25.66
C ARG A 477 -15.11 -79.66 24.76
N VAL A 478 -16.28 -79.11 25.10
CA VAL A 478 -16.92 -78.02 24.36
C VAL A 478 -16.21 -76.69 24.63
N ILE A 479 -15.80 -76.45 25.89
CA ILE A 479 -14.99 -75.27 26.26
C ILE A 479 -13.66 -75.27 25.48
N ALA A 480 -12.96 -76.41 25.43
CA ALA A 480 -11.73 -76.53 24.66
C ALA A 480 -11.94 -76.30 23.14
N GLN A 481 -13.08 -76.70 22.59
CA GLN A 481 -13.43 -76.39 21.19
C GLN A 481 -13.65 -74.90 20.96
N PHE A 482 -14.28 -74.19 21.91
CA PHE A 482 -14.45 -72.74 21.83
C PHE A 482 -13.13 -71.99 21.95
N GLU A 483 -12.23 -72.41 22.85
CA GLU A 483 -10.89 -71.82 22.98
C GLU A 483 -10.09 -71.93 21.67
N VAL A 484 -10.12 -73.10 21.01
CA VAL A 484 -9.45 -73.29 19.71
C VAL A 484 -10.10 -72.46 18.59
N ALA A 485 -11.44 -72.37 18.58
CA ALA A 485 -12.16 -71.57 17.59
C ALA A 485 -11.91 -70.07 17.75
N GLU A 486 -11.88 -69.56 18.99
CA GLU A 486 -11.56 -68.18 19.32
C GLU A 486 -10.11 -67.85 18.94
N MET A 487 -9.14 -68.71 19.30
CA MET A 487 -7.75 -68.53 18.93
C MET A 487 -7.55 -68.43 17.41
N LYS A 488 -8.29 -69.24 16.63
CA LYS A 488 -8.27 -69.15 15.16
C LYS A 488 -8.85 -67.83 14.64
N LYS A 489 -9.88 -67.29 15.30
CA LYS A 489 -10.48 -65.99 14.95
C LYS A 489 -9.58 -64.82 15.31
N ASP A 490 -8.90 -64.89 16.44
CA ASP A 490 -7.93 -63.88 16.85
C ASP A 490 -6.76 -63.79 15.84
N GLN A 491 -6.25 -64.94 15.37
CA GLN A 491 -5.23 -64.98 14.30
C GLN A 491 -5.74 -64.37 12.98
N GLU A 492 -7.02 -64.53 12.63
CA GLU A 492 -7.61 -63.89 11.45
C GLU A 492 -7.68 -62.36 11.63
N VAL A 493 -8.11 -61.90 12.81
CA VAL A 493 -8.19 -60.47 13.15
C VAL A 493 -6.80 -59.84 13.13
N GLU A 494 -5.79 -60.51 13.68
CA GLU A 494 -4.40 -60.03 13.69
C GLU A 494 -3.86 -59.84 12.26
N LYS A 495 -4.07 -60.83 11.37
CA LYS A 495 -3.68 -60.73 9.96
C LYS A 495 -4.35 -59.54 9.26
N VAL A 496 -5.64 -59.32 9.50
CA VAL A 496 -6.37 -58.19 8.91
C VAL A 496 -5.90 -56.85 9.49
N ARG A 497 -5.61 -56.79 10.80
CA ARG A 497 -5.05 -55.61 11.45
C ARG A 497 -3.68 -55.24 10.89
N LEU A 498 -2.78 -56.22 10.75
CA LEU A 498 -1.46 -56.03 10.12
C LEU A 498 -1.60 -55.52 8.69
N LYS A 499 -2.52 -56.09 7.90
CA LYS A 499 -2.80 -55.62 6.55
C LYS A 499 -3.33 -54.18 6.55
N ASN A 500 -4.20 -53.81 7.48
CA ASN A 500 -4.73 -52.46 7.63
C ASN A 500 -3.62 -51.45 8.01
N ILE A 501 -2.74 -51.81 8.95
CA ILE A 501 -1.58 -50.99 9.36
C ILE A 501 -0.64 -50.78 8.17
N ASN A 502 -0.34 -51.82 7.41
CA ASN A 502 0.50 -51.73 6.21
C ASN A 502 -0.15 -50.82 5.16
N LEU A 503 -1.44 -50.99 4.88
CA LEU A 503 -2.16 -50.15 3.91
C LEU A 503 -2.23 -48.69 4.37
N ARG A 504 -2.49 -48.41 5.64
CA ARG A 504 -2.48 -47.04 6.20
C ARG A 504 -1.10 -46.40 6.15
N THR A 505 -0.04 -47.18 6.36
CA THR A 505 1.34 -46.70 6.26
C THR A 505 1.72 -46.44 4.82
N HIS A 506 1.27 -47.30 3.89
CA HIS A 506 1.48 -47.11 2.47
C HIS A 506 0.72 -45.91 1.93
N LEU A 507 -0.53 -45.72 2.38
CA LEU A 507 -1.33 -44.53 2.08
C LEU A 507 -0.65 -43.26 2.59
N ARG A 508 -0.18 -43.24 3.86
CA ARG A 508 0.61 -42.12 4.39
C ARG A 508 1.88 -41.84 3.57
N LYS A 509 2.60 -42.88 3.12
CA LYS A 509 3.78 -42.72 2.25
C LYS A 509 3.40 -42.13 0.89
N LEU A 510 2.31 -42.61 0.28
CA LEU A 510 1.81 -42.10 -1.00
C LEU A 510 1.32 -40.65 -0.87
N GLU A 511 0.64 -40.31 0.22
CA GLU A 511 0.23 -38.94 0.55
C GLU A 511 1.44 -38.03 0.76
N GLN A 512 2.46 -38.48 1.50
CA GLN A 512 3.71 -37.74 1.65
C GLN A 512 4.44 -37.56 0.31
N GLN A 513 4.46 -38.59 -0.55
CA GLN A 513 5.06 -38.48 -1.88
C GLN A 513 4.27 -37.56 -2.81
N LEU A 514 2.94 -37.57 -2.72
CA LEU A 514 2.07 -36.64 -3.45
C LEU A 514 2.33 -35.22 -2.97
N HIS A 515 2.36 -35.01 -1.66
CA HIS A 515 2.61 -33.71 -1.06
C HIS A 515 4.03 -33.19 -1.35
N ALA A 516 5.03 -34.06 -1.35
CA ALA A 516 6.39 -33.73 -1.75
C ALA A 516 6.51 -33.44 -3.26
N LYS A 517 5.64 -34.01 -4.11
CA LYS A 517 5.57 -33.64 -5.52
C LYS A 517 4.81 -32.34 -5.76
N GLU A 518 3.89 -31.98 -4.87
CA GLU A 518 3.22 -30.67 -4.86
C GLU A 518 4.12 -29.54 -4.35
N GLN A 519 5.15 -29.90 -3.56
CA GLN A 519 6.22 -29.01 -3.09
C GLN A 519 7.45 -29.16 -3.98
N LEU A 520 7.53 -28.38 -5.07
CA LEU A 520 8.67 -28.43 -6.00
C LEU A 520 9.99 -27.93 -5.37
N ALA A 521 9.92 -27.27 -4.20
CA ALA A 521 10.99 -27.03 -3.24
C ALA A 521 10.36 -26.57 -1.90
N GLU A 522 11.12 -26.55 -0.80
CA GLU A 522 10.65 -26.03 0.50
C GLU A 522 10.02 -24.64 0.35
N GLY A 523 8.70 -24.56 0.53
CA GLY A 523 7.93 -23.33 0.50
C GLY A 523 7.45 -22.87 -0.89
N LEU A 524 7.59 -23.68 -1.94
CA LEU A 524 7.09 -23.34 -3.28
C LEU A 524 6.11 -24.40 -3.79
N HIS A 525 4.82 -24.10 -3.69
CA HIS A 525 3.76 -24.91 -4.26
C HIS A 525 3.70 -24.73 -5.78
N LEU A 526 3.18 -25.73 -6.50
CA LEU A 526 2.95 -25.62 -7.95
C LEU A 526 2.15 -24.36 -8.33
N ILE A 527 1.25 -23.93 -7.45
CA ILE A 527 0.45 -22.71 -7.59
C ILE A 527 1.35 -21.46 -7.53
N ASP A 528 2.34 -21.44 -6.63
CA ASP A 528 3.31 -20.33 -6.51
C ASP A 528 4.22 -20.27 -7.74
N PHE A 529 4.58 -21.43 -8.31
CA PHE A 529 5.33 -21.49 -9.57
C PHE A 529 4.53 -20.95 -10.75
N GLU A 530 3.25 -21.32 -10.87
CA GLU A 530 2.38 -20.74 -11.90
C GLU A 530 2.13 -19.25 -11.69
N GLN A 531 1.98 -18.81 -10.44
CA GLN A 531 1.86 -17.40 -10.09
C GLN A 531 3.13 -16.62 -10.44
N LEU A 532 4.32 -17.11 -10.09
CA LEU A 532 5.61 -16.51 -10.45
C LEU A 532 5.81 -16.45 -11.96
N LYS A 533 5.29 -17.43 -12.71
CA LYS A 533 5.34 -17.46 -14.17
C LYS A 533 4.45 -16.36 -14.77
N ILE A 534 3.23 -16.20 -14.24
CA ILE A 534 2.32 -15.12 -14.64
C ILE A 534 2.93 -13.76 -14.30
N GLU A 535 3.45 -13.59 -13.08
CA GLU A 535 4.09 -12.34 -12.65
C GLU A 535 5.32 -11.98 -13.49
N ASN A 536 6.18 -12.95 -13.83
CA ASN A 536 7.29 -12.73 -14.75
C ASN A 536 6.83 -12.28 -16.12
N GLN A 537 5.77 -12.90 -16.65
CA GLN A 537 5.23 -12.54 -17.95
C GLN A 537 4.69 -11.10 -17.93
N THR A 538 3.94 -10.72 -16.90
CA THR A 538 3.45 -9.34 -16.73
C THR A 538 4.57 -8.32 -16.52
N LEU A 539 5.64 -8.69 -15.80
CA LEU A 539 6.81 -7.82 -15.63
C LEU A 539 7.57 -7.63 -16.94
N ASN A 540 7.70 -8.66 -17.76
CA ASN A 540 8.31 -8.54 -19.09
C ASN A 540 7.50 -7.64 -20.02
N GLU A 541 6.17 -7.75 -20.04
CA GLU A 541 5.30 -6.86 -20.80
C GLU A 541 5.49 -5.39 -20.37
N LYS A 542 5.59 -5.13 -19.05
CA LYS A 542 5.90 -3.78 -18.53
C LYS A 542 7.29 -3.30 -18.93
N ILE A 543 8.29 -4.18 -18.98
CA ILE A 543 9.64 -3.84 -19.44
C ILE A 543 9.60 -3.44 -20.92
N GLU A 544 8.86 -4.17 -21.76
CA GLU A 544 8.67 -3.80 -23.18
C GLU A 544 7.99 -2.46 -23.34
N GLU A 545 6.88 -2.20 -22.62
CA GLU A 545 6.18 -0.93 -22.66
C GLU A 545 7.10 0.24 -22.25
N ARG A 546 7.85 0.06 -21.16
CA ARG A 546 8.83 1.07 -20.71
C ARG A 546 9.97 1.27 -21.69
N ASN A 547 10.44 0.21 -22.35
CA ASN A 547 11.46 0.32 -23.38
C ASN A 547 10.94 1.09 -24.60
N GLU A 548 9.68 0.91 -24.99
CA GLU A 548 9.05 1.72 -26.04
C GLU A 548 8.93 3.19 -25.64
N GLU A 549 8.51 3.49 -24.41
CA GLU A 549 8.49 4.87 -23.88
C GLU A 549 9.88 5.50 -23.91
N LEU A 550 10.90 4.76 -23.46
CA LEU A 550 12.29 5.19 -23.44
C LEU A 550 12.77 5.45 -24.88
N HIS A 551 12.38 4.63 -25.84
CA HIS A 551 12.69 4.84 -27.25
C HIS A 551 12.02 6.09 -27.81
N LYS A 552 10.75 6.37 -27.44
CA LYS A 552 10.04 7.61 -27.81
C LYS A 552 10.73 8.84 -27.23
N LEU A 553 11.16 8.78 -25.97
CA LEU A 553 11.89 9.87 -25.30
C LEU A 553 13.27 10.11 -25.92
N ARG A 554 14.01 9.07 -26.28
CA ARG A 554 15.28 9.19 -27.03
C ARG A 554 15.05 9.90 -28.37
N LYS A 555 14.01 9.53 -29.11
CA LYS A 555 13.67 10.19 -30.39
C LYS A 555 13.37 11.68 -30.20
N LYS A 556 12.57 12.04 -29.19
CA LYS A 556 12.31 13.44 -28.82
C LYS A 556 13.59 14.19 -28.44
N THR A 557 14.48 13.55 -27.69
CA THR A 557 15.77 14.13 -27.29
C THR A 557 16.62 14.43 -28.52
N THR A 558 16.72 13.50 -29.47
CA THR A 558 17.45 13.71 -30.73
C THR A 558 16.89 14.88 -31.53
N THR A 559 15.56 14.96 -31.69
CA THR A 559 14.92 16.10 -32.37
C THR A 559 15.18 17.42 -31.65
N THR A 560 15.13 17.42 -30.31
CA THR A 560 15.40 18.61 -29.50
C THR A 560 16.85 19.07 -29.66
N VAL A 561 17.81 18.14 -29.70
CA VAL A 561 19.23 18.43 -29.96
C VAL A 561 19.41 19.05 -31.35
N GLN A 562 18.75 18.51 -32.38
CA GLN A 562 18.79 19.09 -33.73
C GLN A 562 18.25 20.53 -33.76
N VAL A 563 17.11 20.79 -33.11
CA VAL A 563 16.54 22.14 -33.00
C VAL A 563 17.51 23.07 -32.25
N LEU A 564 18.11 22.60 -31.16
CA LEU A 564 19.13 23.35 -30.40
C LEU A 564 20.34 23.72 -31.26
N THR A 565 20.80 22.81 -32.12
CA THR A 565 21.88 23.08 -33.06
C THR A 565 21.51 24.20 -34.02
N HIS A 566 20.34 24.15 -34.65
CA HIS A 566 19.88 25.22 -35.55
C HIS A 566 19.73 26.58 -34.84
N ILE A 567 19.22 26.58 -33.60
CA ILE A 567 19.13 27.80 -32.79
C ILE A 567 20.52 28.35 -32.49
N LYS A 568 21.48 27.49 -32.14
CA LYS A 568 22.87 27.88 -31.87
C LYS A 568 23.54 28.48 -33.10
N GLU A 569 23.35 27.88 -34.27
CA GLU A 569 23.86 28.42 -35.55
C GLU A 569 23.27 29.80 -35.85
N LYS A 570 21.95 29.95 -35.70
CA LYS A 570 21.27 31.24 -35.92
C LYS A 570 21.73 32.30 -34.92
N LEU A 571 21.93 31.92 -33.65
CA LEU A 571 22.46 32.82 -32.63
C LEU A 571 23.87 33.28 -32.99
N GLN A 572 24.73 32.36 -33.44
CA GLN A 572 26.10 32.70 -33.86
C GLN A 572 26.08 33.67 -35.05
N PHE A 573 25.20 33.46 -36.04
CA PHE A 573 25.02 34.37 -37.16
C PHE A 573 24.63 35.78 -36.70
N VAL A 574 23.62 35.89 -35.83
CA VAL A 574 23.16 37.17 -35.29
C VAL A 574 24.24 37.86 -34.45
N LEU A 575 25.06 37.10 -33.71
CA LEU A 575 26.17 37.66 -32.95
C LEU A 575 27.23 38.27 -33.85
N VAL A 576 27.57 37.62 -34.97
CA VAL A 576 28.52 38.16 -35.97
C VAL A 576 27.94 39.42 -36.62
N GLU A 577 26.66 39.40 -37.01
CA GLU A 577 25.98 40.58 -37.54
C GLU A 577 25.98 41.75 -36.55
N ASN A 578 25.74 41.48 -35.27
CA ASN A 578 25.79 42.48 -34.20
C ASN A 578 27.21 43.05 -34.02
N GLN A 579 28.25 42.23 -34.15
CA GLN A 579 29.64 42.70 -34.12
C GLN A 579 29.97 43.60 -35.30
N ASN A 580 29.51 43.26 -36.51
CA ASN A 580 29.68 44.12 -37.69
C ASN A 580 28.98 45.46 -37.51
N LEU A 581 27.71 45.45 -37.07
CA LEU A 581 26.96 46.68 -36.80
C LEU A 581 27.64 47.56 -35.74
N LYS A 582 28.26 46.97 -34.71
CA LYS A 582 29.04 47.71 -33.72
C LYS A 582 30.28 48.37 -34.33
N LYS A 583 30.92 47.69 -35.28
CA LYS A 583 32.08 48.24 -36.00
C LYS A 583 31.65 49.40 -36.89
N ASP A 584 30.57 49.23 -37.65
CA ASP A 584 30.00 50.30 -38.50
C ASP A 584 29.62 51.52 -37.67
N LEU A 585 29.04 51.32 -36.48
CA LEU A 585 28.70 52.40 -35.56
C LEU A 585 29.95 53.14 -35.06
N ALA A 586 31.03 52.41 -34.74
CA ALA A 586 32.28 53.02 -34.31
C ALA A 586 32.96 53.83 -35.44
N GLU A 587 32.94 53.33 -36.67
CA GLU A 587 33.44 54.06 -37.85
C GLU A 587 32.62 55.34 -38.08
N LEU A 588 31.29 55.26 -37.96
CA LEU A 588 30.40 56.41 -38.09
C LEU A 588 30.64 57.47 -36.99
N ASP A 589 30.90 57.05 -35.76
CA ASP A 589 31.24 57.93 -34.65
C ASP A 589 32.60 58.63 -34.86
N GLU A 590 33.58 57.93 -35.43
CA GLU A 590 34.87 58.53 -35.79
C GLU A 590 34.71 59.59 -36.87
N ASP A 591 33.95 59.29 -37.92
CA ASP A 591 33.65 60.23 -39.00
C ASP A 591 32.85 61.44 -38.51
N LEU A 592 31.90 61.22 -37.60
CA LEU A 592 31.14 62.29 -36.96
C LEU A 592 32.06 63.19 -36.12
N THR A 593 33.05 62.61 -35.44
CA THR A 593 34.07 63.37 -34.70
C THR A 593 34.97 64.18 -35.63
N LYS A 594 35.46 63.59 -36.73
CA LYS A 594 36.22 64.33 -37.77
C LYS A 594 35.42 65.50 -38.34
N ASN A 595 34.14 65.29 -38.64
CA ASN A 595 33.24 66.32 -39.14
C ASN A 595 32.97 67.43 -38.12
N ARG A 596 32.90 67.10 -36.82
CA ARG A 596 32.82 68.10 -35.74
C ARG A 596 34.10 68.94 -35.65
N ASP A 597 35.26 68.33 -35.82
CA ASP A 597 36.55 69.04 -35.79
C ASP A 597 36.73 69.95 -37.01
N THR A 598 36.38 69.48 -38.21
CA THR A 598 36.42 70.32 -39.42
C THR A 598 35.46 71.49 -39.31
N LEU A 599 34.24 71.27 -38.80
CA LEU A 599 33.28 72.33 -38.53
C LEU A 599 33.84 73.35 -37.53
N THR A 600 34.52 72.90 -36.48
CA THR A 600 35.13 73.77 -35.47
C THR A 600 36.28 74.60 -36.06
N LYS A 601 37.15 73.99 -36.87
CA LYS A 601 38.21 74.71 -37.62
C LYS A 601 37.61 75.76 -38.56
N LYS A 602 36.59 75.40 -39.33
CA LYS A 602 35.89 76.32 -40.24
C LYS A 602 35.20 77.46 -39.49
N LYS A 603 34.60 77.21 -38.32
CA LYS A 603 34.06 78.27 -37.44
C LYS A 603 35.17 79.22 -36.97
N LYS A 604 36.32 78.69 -36.54
CA LYS A 604 37.46 79.50 -36.11
C LYS A 604 38.06 80.33 -37.25
N GLU A 605 38.18 79.77 -38.45
CA GLU A 605 38.58 80.50 -39.67
C GLU A 605 37.59 81.63 -39.97
N ARG A 606 36.29 81.33 -40.01
CA ARG A 606 35.22 82.31 -40.22
C ARG A 606 35.28 83.44 -39.19
N ASP A 607 35.42 83.10 -37.91
CA ASP A 607 35.46 84.08 -36.82
C ASP A 607 36.76 84.92 -36.87
N GLY A 608 37.88 84.32 -37.27
CA GLY A 608 39.13 85.02 -37.56
C GLY A 608 39.01 86.00 -38.73
N ILE A 609 38.39 85.59 -39.84
CA ILE A 609 38.08 86.47 -40.98
C ILE A 609 37.16 87.61 -40.53
N ARG A 610 36.13 87.31 -39.71
CA ARG A 610 35.21 88.32 -39.19
C ARG A 610 35.92 89.34 -38.30
N ALA A 611 36.82 88.88 -37.42
CA ALA A 611 37.64 89.75 -36.58
C ALA A 611 38.61 90.61 -37.40
N SER A 612 39.25 90.04 -38.43
CA SER A 612 40.09 90.77 -39.37
C SER A 612 39.29 91.79 -40.19
N GLN A 613 38.09 91.42 -40.66
CA GLN A 613 37.17 92.33 -41.35
C GLN A 613 36.77 93.48 -40.41
N GLN A 614 36.55 93.23 -39.13
CA GLN A 614 36.24 94.24 -38.13
C GLN A 614 37.45 95.15 -37.84
N LYS A 615 38.67 94.60 -37.75
CA LYS A 615 39.92 95.38 -37.65
C LYS A 615 40.15 96.25 -38.89
N MET A 616 39.96 95.71 -40.09
CA MET A 616 40.07 96.45 -41.35
C MET A 616 39.01 97.55 -41.43
N LYS A 617 37.77 97.30 -40.98
CA LYS A 617 36.74 98.33 -40.82
C LYS A 617 37.09 99.40 -39.78
N HIS A 618 37.94 99.09 -38.79
CA HIS A 618 38.40 100.06 -37.80
C HIS A 618 39.61 100.86 -38.29
N GLN A 619 40.49 100.23 -39.07
CA GLN A 619 41.66 100.86 -39.71
C GLN A 619 41.27 101.73 -40.92
N GLN A 620 40.27 101.32 -41.68
CA GLN A 620 39.53 102.22 -42.57
C GLN A 620 38.69 103.14 -41.69
N GLY A 621 39.26 104.24 -41.22
CA GLY A 621 38.54 105.27 -40.46
C GLY A 621 37.42 105.92 -41.28
N PHE A 622 37.42 107.25 -41.40
CA PHE A 622 36.35 108.01 -42.08
C PHE A 622 36.17 107.71 -43.59
N GLY A 623 36.99 106.82 -44.17
CA GLY A 623 36.97 106.45 -45.59
C GLY A 623 35.63 105.90 -46.12
N ASN A 624 34.73 105.46 -45.23
CA ASN A 624 33.41 104.94 -45.61
C ASN A 624 32.25 105.94 -45.41
N SER A 625 32.52 107.17 -44.94
CA SER A 625 31.49 108.22 -44.78
C SER A 625 31.93 109.52 -45.45
N GLN A 626 31.37 109.79 -46.63
CA GLN A 626 31.59 111.02 -47.40
C GLN A 626 31.28 112.28 -46.58
N LEU A 627 30.28 112.23 -45.70
CA LEU A 627 29.89 113.33 -44.81
C LEU A 627 30.99 113.69 -43.80
N LEU A 628 31.63 112.70 -43.18
CA LEU A 628 32.74 112.96 -42.25
C LEU A 628 34.02 113.38 -42.97
N MET A 629 34.22 112.95 -44.21
CA MET A 629 35.32 113.44 -45.05
C MET A 629 35.13 114.92 -45.40
N GLN A 630 33.92 115.31 -45.81
CA GLN A 630 33.56 116.70 -46.08
C GLN A 630 33.65 117.59 -44.84
N ASP A 631 33.25 117.10 -43.66
CA ASP A 631 33.37 117.86 -42.41
C ASP A 631 34.84 118.03 -41.97
N TYR A 632 35.68 117.03 -42.21
CA TYR A 632 37.13 117.14 -41.99
C TYR A 632 37.78 118.16 -42.93
N GLU A 633 37.44 118.14 -44.23
CA GLU A 633 37.88 119.16 -45.20
C GLU A 633 37.40 120.55 -44.82
N LYS A 634 36.14 120.70 -44.42
CA LYS A 634 35.58 121.97 -43.98
C LYS A 634 36.30 122.50 -42.74
N ARG A 635 36.56 121.66 -41.74
CA ARG A 635 37.36 122.04 -40.56
C ARG A 635 38.79 122.41 -40.89
N LYS A 636 39.40 121.74 -41.88
CA LYS A 636 40.75 122.10 -42.34
C LYS A 636 40.77 123.51 -42.95
N ILE A 637 39.78 123.83 -43.79
CA ILE A 637 39.60 125.17 -44.37
C ILE A 637 39.35 126.21 -43.27
N ASP A 638 38.47 125.90 -42.31
CA ASP A 638 38.19 126.80 -41.18
C ASP A 638 39.45 127.09 -40.34
N ILE A 639 40.30 126.08 -40.11
CA ILE A 639 41.59 126.24 -39.40
C ILE A 639 42.54 127.15 -40.18
N GLU A 640 42.63 127.01 -41.50
CA GLU A 640 43.44 127.89 -42.35
C GLU A 640 42.91 129.34 -42.32
N ASP A 641 41.59 129.56 -42.35
CA ASP A 641 40.99 130.90 -42.24
C ASP A 641 41.23 131.52 -40.84
N TYR A 642 41.11 130.73 -39.77
CA TYR A 642 41.44 131.19 -38.41
C TYR A 642 42.92 131.51 -38.23
N GLN A 643 43.83 130.75 -38.85
CA GLN A 643 45.26 131.07 -38.86
C GLN A 643 45.54 132.37 -39.63
N GLY A 644 44.85 132.60 -40.75
CA GLY A 644 44.90 133.87 -41.49
C GLY A 644 44.40 135.07 -40.68
N ARG A 645 43.26 134.93 -39.98
CA ARG A 645 42.73 135.97 -39.07
C ARG A 645 43.64 136.23 -37.88
N LEU A 646 44.28 135.18 -37.34
CA LEU A 646 45.27 135.33 -36.28
C LEU A 646 46.48 136.14 -36.76
N ALA A 647 46.94 135.92 -38.00
CA ALA A 647 48.02 136.70 -38.60
C ALA A 647 47.63 138.17 -38.81
N GLN A 648 46.41 138.44 -39.30
CA GLN A 648 45.88 139.80 -39.44
C GLN A 648 45.72 140.52 -38.09
N LEU A 649 45.20 139.82 -37.07
CA LEU A 649 45.08 140.37 -35.71
C LEU A 649 46.44 140.63 -35.08
N LYS A 650 47.44 139.77 -35.31
CA LYS A 650 48.83 140.01 -34.88
C LYS A 650 49.44 141.24 -35.59
N GLN A 651 49.17 141.44 -36.88
CA GLN A 651 49.58 142.64 -37.62
C GLN A 651 48.87 143.91 -37.11
N ARG A 652 47.58 143.83 -36.79
CA ARG A 652 46.80 144.94 -36.22
C ARG A 652 47.23 145.28 -34.80
N LEU A 653 47.60 144.28 -34.01
CA LEU A 653 48.18 144.47 -32.69
C LEU A 653 49.55 145.15 -32.81
N ALA A 654 50.43 144.70 -33.72
CA ALA A 654 51.70 145.36 -34.01
C ALA A 654 51.57 146.82 -34.51
N TYR A 655 50.48 147.15 -35.23
CA TYR A 655 50.17 148.53 -35.62
C TYR A 655 49.69 149.39 -34.44
N LEU A 656 48.92 148.82 -33.51
CA LEU A 656 48.41 149.51 -32.31
C LEU A 656 49.48 149.65 -31.22
N THR A 657 50.43 148.73 -31.08
CA THR A 657 51.58 148.84 -30.15
C THR A 657 52.58 149.93 -30.56
N LYS A 658 52.52 150.46 -31.80
CA LYS A 658 53.32 151.60 -32.26
C LYS A 658 52.74 152.96 -31.84
N LYS A 659 51.55 153.00 -31.23
CA LYS A 659 50.96 154.19 -30.61
C LYS A 659 50.79 153.97 -29.10
N THR A 660 51.67 154.63 -28.33
CA THR A 660 51.56 155.01 -26.89
C THR A 660 52.05 154.00 -25.80
N PRO A 661 52.66 154.47 -24.68
CA PRO A 661 53.74 153.79 -23.94
C PRO A 661 53.40 153.18 -22.56
N THR A 662 54.34 152.33 -22.08
CA THR A 662 54.72 151.96 -20.67
C THR A 662 53.69 151.19 -19.83
N GLN A 663 54.00 150.23 -18.93
CA GLN A 663 55.19 149.89 -18.12
C GLN A 663 54.97 148.47 -17.50
N SER A 664 56.06 147.77 -17.10
CA SER A 664 56.21 146.72 -16.04
C SER A 664 55.12 145.65 -15.84
N GLY A 665 55.35 144.36 -15.58
CA GLY A 665 56.48 143.63 -15.00
C GLY A 665 55.93 142.29 -14.46
N GLU A 666 56.81 141.28 -14.40
CA GLU A 666 56.80 140.04 -13.61
C GLU A 666 55.62 139.03 -13.72
N GLY A 667 55.98 137.77 -13.98
CA GLY A 667 55.08 136.63 -13.95
C GLY A 667 55.84 135.29 -14.07
N THR A 668 56.15 134.71 -12.93
CA THR A 668 56.61 133.34 -12.70
C THR A 668 55.47 132.31 -12.72
N SER A 669 55.81 131.10 -13.18
CA SER A 669 55.36 129.76 -12.76
C SER A 669 53.95 129.53 -12.18
N ASN A 670 53.20 128.63 -12.83
CA ASN A 670 53.10 127.22 -12.42
C ASN A 670 52.61 126.34 -13.57
#